data_AF-A0A8H3U9U8-F1
#
_entry.id   AF-A0A8H3U9U8-F1
#
_cell.length_a   1.000
_cell.length_b   1.000
_cell.length_c   1.000
_cell.angle_alpha   90.00
_cell.angle_beta   90.00
_cell.angle_gamma   90.00
#
_symmetry.space_group_name_H-M   'P 1'
#
loop_
_entity.id
_entity.type
_entity.pdbx_description
1 polymer ?
#
loop_
_entity_poly.entity_id
_entity_poly.type
_entity_poly.pdbx_seq_one_letter_code
_entity_poly.pdbx_strand_id
1 'polypeptide(L)'
;MAPKKRELAKAAAGPKHKLPAQRRRAKQEKKTQIISQAIVPYSRATRSKRQDITEAAFKPANKPSTLRRPKLPNSVANSNGIKYNQEQATSKDELVIIRSDVSQSPPVTPRTPQRQTPQRRIPVAQFGLLTPPNSGSSSKIQKTVKKTISKKKVSNFQNKLAAAYRADEVVITGTQVNTKPPKHHLWTADERKVLCVIKRFFSADNYSLTAILNGIFPKALIPFTIGMVRSQYTEIRAGKKQTGVESDEVWSAVWDVSDFNTACQNFKLILEKLEETASEVGVPLSRRLEEDLTNVTYTESRKVAVQNRPVKVVREAPNTGRRMTGSRQTISSPTVRQQDGTGQASQQLVARNQTEALTDLPSIEDPTLDETEIQPDSDVPTLLFRAFSSVSAGLNSEERFRAGQYIGRSNAVPPPPDPSDTQFAWDASNHLSQSHEIASKIATPFISLSPSLVWCVQRLYKMAGEEDSKKFAIIIGPVADAHTRLYRVEPILQHLKNTGMYNKNVSYKATMEYFAWAEIPKAAITTTIHRHHLERLAHASPCVTALLRLATLQNTPNMSEARAHFKAHPVPLDGRSGMALAKICLLFGISYRSDQAVITEIVFHVLQGWAVRVDVADLEGVEQAFCSFVGQLGVADCAVGMGGVGGGDGDWGGFGLRVKVREAFFRGVQQAAQEAVREGSVRGNWRRRRNRRGLYSRS
;
A
#
# COMPACT_ATOMS: atom_id res chain seq x y z
N MET A 1 -43.23 -39.24 57.19
CA MET A 1 -44.69 -39.08 56.99
C MET A 1 -44.94 -38.00 55.93
N ALA A 2 -46.06 -38.06 55.22
CA ALA A 2 -46.58 -36.98 54.35
C ALA A 2 -47.98 -36.56 54.88
N PRO A 3 -48.57 -35.40 54.50
CA PRO A 3 -49.22 -35.32 53.18
C PRO A 3 -49.28 -33.94 52.47
N LYS A 4 -49.45 -34.04 51.13
CA LYS A 4 -50.16 -33.17 50.17
C LYS A 4 -50.83 -31.85 50.68
N LYS A 5 -50.57 -30.73 49.97
CA LYS A 5 -51.53 -29.99 49.09
C LYS A 5 -51.14 -28.51 48.86
N ARG A 6 -50.95 -28.09 47.60
CA ARG A 6 -51.89 -27.20 46.88
C ARG A 6 -51.58 -27.15 45.38
N GLU A 7 -52.41 -26.45 44.62
CA GLU A 7 -52.65 -26.65 43.18
C GLU A 7 -53.04 -25.33 42.50
N LEU A 8 -53.24 -25.36 41.17
CA LEU A 8 -53.92 -24.37 40.32
C LEU A 8 -53.22 -23.02 40.04
N ALA A 9 -52.52 -22.96 38.89
CA ALA A 9 -52.63 -21.84 37.95
C ALA A 9 -52.18 -22.29 36.53
N LYS A 10 -53.13 -22.63 35.64
CA LYS A 10 -52.87 -22.92 34.22
C LYS A 10 -54.04 -22.40 33.37
N ALA A 11 -53.77 -21.51 32.42
CA ALA A 11 -54.75 -21.04 31.46
C ALA A 11 -54.12 -20.65 30.10
N ALA A 12 -54.83 -21.01 29.03
CA ALA A 12 -54.78 -20.42 27.68
C ALA A 12 -53.41 -20.09 27.03
N ALA A 13 -52.86 -21.06 26.28
CA ALA A 13 -52.01 -20.77 25.11
C ALA A 13 -52.39 -21.71 23.95
N GLY A 14 -53.11 -21.20 22.94
CA GLY A 14 -53.68 -22.00 21.85
C GLY A 14 -52.66 -22.50 20.81
N PRO A 15 -52.99 -23.56 20.05
CA PRO A 15 -52.08 -24.18 19.09
C PRO A 15 -51.83 -23.30 17.86
N LYS A 16 -50.55 -23.01 17.58
CA LYS A 16 -50.14 -22.31 16.34
C LYS A 16 -50.14 -23.29 15.16
N HIS A 17 -51.14 -23.20 14.29
CA HIS A 17 -51.20 -23.98 13.04
C HIS A 17 -49.90 -23.84 12.21
N LYS A 18 -49.22 -24.96 11.96
CA LYS A 18 -48.12 -25.03 10.99
C LYS A 18 -48.70 -25.05 9.57
N LEU A 19 -48.37 -24.06 8.75
CA LEU A 19 -48.75 -24.05 7.32
C LEU A 19 -47.97 -25.12 6.53
N PRO A 20 -48.60 -25.86 5.59
CA PRO A 20 -47.94 -26.97 4.88
C PRO A 20 -46.74 -26.54 4.02
N ALA A 21 -45.65 -27.32 4.09
CA ALA A 21 -44.40 -27.03 3.39
C ALA A 21 -44.53 -27.04 1.84
N GLN A 22 -45.47 -27.81 1.28
CA GLN A 22 -45.73 -27.90 -0.16
C GLN A 22 -45.94 -26.53 -0.81
N ARG A 23 -46.58 -25.57 -0.13
CA ARG A 23 -46.86 -24.23 -0.69
C ARG A 23 -45.60 -23.34 -0.84
N ARG A 24 -44.43 -23.80 -0.38
CA ARG A 24 -43.12 -23.18 -0.66
C ARG A 24 -42.48 -23.70 -1.96
N ARG A 25 -42.47 -25.02 -2.23
CA ARG A 25 -41.85 -25.61 -3.44
C ARG A 25 -42.45 -25.05 -4.72
N ALA A 26 -43.78 -25.09 -4.86
CA ALA A 26 -44.51 -24.55 -6.01
C ALA A 26 -44.25 -23.05 -6.29
N LYS A 27 -43.85 -22.27 -5.27
CA LYS A 27 -43.53 -20.84 -5.40
C LYS A 27 -42.04 -20.57 -5.71
N GLN A 28 -41.21 -21.61 -5.64
CA GLN A 28 -39.80 -21.60 -5.97
C GLN A 28 -39.60 -22.13 -7.40
N GLU A 29 -40.22 -23.26 -7.75
CA GLU A 29 -40.25 -23.83 -9.11
C GLU A 29 -40.76 -22.82 -10.14
N LYS A 30 -41.93 -22.19 -9.88
CA LYS A 30 -42.50 -21.15 -10.76
C LYS A 30 -41.66 -19.88 -10.85
N LYS A 31 -40.62 -19.73 -10.02
CA LYS A 31 -39.63 -18.64 -10.14
C LYS A 31 -38.40 -19.08 -10.96
N THR A 32 -37.96 -20.33 -10.84
CA THR A 32 -36.90 -20.90 -11.68
C THR A 32 -37.33 -20.96 -13.14
N GLN A 33 -38.57 -21.39 -13.40
CA GLN A 33 -39.14 -21.55 -14.75
C GLN A 33 -39.25 -20.23 -15.54
N ILE A 34 -39.50 -19.10 -14.83
CA ILE A 34 -39.50 -17.75 -15.44
C ILE A 34 -38.08 -17.28 -15.80
N ILE A 35 -37.06 -17.76 -15.09
CA ILE A 35 -35.66 -17.41 -15.36
C ILE A 35 -35.10 -18.25 -16.51
N SER A 36 -35.44 -19.53 -16.60
CA SER A 36 -34.98 -20.41 -17.68
C SER A 36 -35.60 -20.08 -19.05
N GLN A 37 -36.78 -19.47 -19.09
CA GLN A 37 -37.41 -19.02 -20.35
C GLN A 37 -36.85 -17.69 -20.89
N ALA A 38 -35.97 -17.00 -20.14
CA ALA A 38 -35.40 -15.72 -20.53
C ALA A 38 -34.08 -15.81 -21.33
N ILE A 39 -33.58 -17.03 -21.61
CA ILE A 39 -32.30 -17.25 -22.29
C ILE A 39 -32.47 -18.25 -23.44
N VAL A 40 -32.80 -17.73 -24.63
CA VAL A 40 -32.79 -18.45 -25.91
C VAL A 40 -32.15 -17.51 -26.96
N PRO A 41 -31.18 -17.98 -27.78
CA PRO A 41 -30.46 -17.10 -28.70
C PRO A 41 -31.32 -16.70 -29.91
N TYR A 42 -31.46 -15.39 -30.16
CA TYR A 42 -32.16 -14.87 -31.33
C TYR A 42 -31.25 -14.81 -32.56
N SER A 43 -31.15 -15.94 -33.27
CA SER A 43 -30.49 -16.03 -34.58
C SER A 43 -31.50 -16.10 -35.72
N ARG A 44 -32.04 -14.95 -36.17
CA ARG A 44 -32.70 -14.87 -37.48
C ARG A 44 -32.63 -13.46 -38.09
N ALA A 45 -32.25 -13.40 -39.36
CA ALA A 45 -32.08 -12.14 -40.09
C ALA A 45 -33.43 -11.53 -40.50
N THR A 46 -33.55 -10.21 -40.35
CA THR A 46 -34.64 -9.40 -40.94
C THR A 46 -34.12 -8.62 -42.15
N ARG A 47 -34.55 -9.05 -43.34
CA ARG A 47 -34.18 -8.45 -44.63
C ARG A 47 -34.95 -7.14 -44.84
N SER A 48 -34.45 -6.03 -44.29
CA SER A 48 -35.08 -4.72 -44.45
C SER A 48 -34.94 -4.18 -45.89
N LYS A 49 -35.87 -3.31 -46.28
CA LYS A 49 -36.02 -2.82 -47.66
C LYS A 49 -35.01 -1.71 -48.00
N ARG A 50 -34.67 -1.60 -49.29
CA ARG A 50 -34.20 -0.33 -49.88
C ARG A 50 -35.23 0.77 -49.61
N GLN A 51 -34.75 1.96 -49.28
CA GLN A 51 -35.31 3.20 -49.82
C GLN A 51 -34.15 3.95 -50.45
N ASP A 52 -34.28 4.26 -51.74
CA ASP A 52 -33.26 4.98 -52.48
C ASP A 52 -33.33 6.47 -52.11
N ILE A 53 -32.21 7.05 -51.68
CA ILE A 53 -32.04 8.50 -51.50
C ILE A 53 -30.97 8.94 -52.49
N THR A 54 -31.30 9.95 -53.29
CA THR A 54 -30.53 10.39 -54.46
C THR A 54 -29.27 11.15 -54.12
N GLU A 55 -28.36 11.21 -55.09
CA GLU A 55 -27.01 11.73 -54.95
C GLU A 55 -26.96 13.24 -54.71
N ALA A 56 -26.10 13.68 -53.79
CA ALA A 56 -25.65 15.07 -53.65
C ALA A 56 -24.10 15.09 -53.72
N ALA A 57 -23.56 15.35 -54.91
CA ALA A 57 -22.13 15.20 -55.19
C ALA A 57 -21.26 16.27 -54.47
N PHE A 58 -20.50 15.85 -53.47
CA PHE A 58 -19.61 16.74 -52.71
C PHE A 58 -18.21 16.83 -53.35
N LYS A 59 -17.89 17.97 -53.97
CA LYS A 59 -16.59 18.20 -54.64
C LYS A 59 -15.50 18.60 -53.63
N PRO A 60 -14.33 17.91 -53.56
CA PRO A 60 -13.22 18.32 -52.72
C PRO A 60 -12.45 19.50 -53.32
N ALA A 61 -12.23 20.56 -52.54
CA ALA A 61 -11.52 21.76 -52.97
C ALA A 61 -10.02 21.72 -52.58
N ASN A 62 -9.16 21.34 -53.53
CA ASN A 62 -7.70 21.39 -53.36
C ASN A 62 -7.17 22.84 -53.39
N LYS A 63 -6.54 23.29 -52.30
CA LYS A 63 -5.54 24.38 -52.31
C LYS A 63 -4.45 24.12 -51.25
N PRO A 64 -3.17 23.98 -51.63
CA PRO A 64 -2.07 23.88 -50.67
C PRO A 64 -1.66 25.26 -50.14
N SER A 65 -1.51 25.41 -48.84
CA SER A 65 -0.98 26.62 -48.20
C SER A 65 0.52 26.49 -47.92
N THR A 66 1.33 27.38 -48.51
CA THR A 66 2.78 27.39 -48.30
C THR A 66 3.13 28.09 -46.98
N LEU A 67 3.79 27.37 -46.07
CA LEU A 67 4.33 27.94 -44.83
C LEU A 67 5.86 28.07 -44.87
N ARG A 68 6.36 29.19 -44.33
CA ARG A 68 7.74 29.65 -44.48
C ARG A 68 8.73 28.89 -43.60
N ARG A 69 9.91 28.61 -44.17
CA ARG A 69 11.11 28.16 -43.45
C ARG A 69 11.83 29.39 -42.86
N PRO A 70 12.18 29.44 -41.56
CA PRO A 70 13.03 30.50 -41.01
C PRO A 70 14.46 30.48 -41.56
N LYS A 71 15.11 31.64 -41.62
CA LYS A 71 16.52 31.78 -42.06
C LYS A 71 17.50 31.55 -40.92
N LEU A 72 18.67 30.99 -41.24
CA LEU A 72 19.90 31.13 -40.44
C LEU A 72 20.55 32.50 -40.74
N PRO A 73 21.12 33.20 -39.75
CA PRO A 73 22.12 34.24 -39.99
C PRO A 73 23.52 33.63 -40.16
N ASN A 74 24.33 34.19 -41.06
CA ASN A 74 25.70 33.78 -41.30
C ASN A 74 26.72 34.63 -40.50
N SER A 75 27.97 34.16 -40.52
CA SER A 75 29.17 34.79 -39.94
C SER A 75 29.37 36.27 -40.27
N VAL A 76 30.05 36.97 -39.37
CA VAL A 76 31.05 38.00 -39.71
C VAL A 76 32.41 37.51 -39.19
N ALA A 77 33.47 37.74 -39.97
CA ALA A 77 34.84 37.36 -39.63
C ALA A 77 35.70 38.59 -39.32
N ASN A 78 36.80 38.40 -38.58
CA ASN A 78 38.09 39.12 -38.65
C ASN A 78 38.93 38.86 -37.39
N SER A 79 40.25 39.10 -37.34
CA SER A 79 41.32 38.90 -38.35
C SER A 79 42.65 39.31 -37.70
N ASN A 80 43.70 38.49 -37.86
CA ASN A 80 45.10 38.83 -37.53
C ASN A 80 45.38 39.09 -36.02
N GLY A 81 46.64 39.08 -35.55
CA GLY A 81 47.88 38.89 -36.29
C GLY A 81 49.03 38.34 -35.43
N ILE A 82 50.10 37.93 -36.10
CA ILE A 82 51.32 37.32 -35.55
C ILE A 82 52.23 38.39 -34.91
N LYS A 83 52.92 38.05 -33.82
CA LYS A 83 54.31 38.49 -33.57
C LYS A 83 55.06 37.52 -32.66
N TYR A 84 56.38 37.66 -32.64
CA TYR A 84 57.36 36.61 -32.33
C TYR A 84 58.35 37.07 -31.24
N ASN A 85 58.89 36.09 -30.49
CA ASN A 85 60.22 36.05 -29.86
C ASN A 85 60.62 37.03 -28.74
N GLN A 86 61.61 36.53 -27.98
CA GLN A 86 62.70 37.25 -27.28
C GLN A 86 62.33 38.11 -26.05
N GLU A 87 63.14 38.13 -24.98
CA GLU A 87 64.31 37.31 -24.62
C GLU A 87 64.61 37.43 -23.10
N GLN A 88 65.66 36.72 -22.65
CA GLN A 88 66.45 37.01 -21.44
C GLN A 88 65.74 36.83 -20.08
N ALA A 89 66.45 36.71 -18.95
CA ALA A 89 67.75 36.09 -18.61
C ALA A 89 67.91 36.25 -17.08
N THR A 90 69.03 35.76 -16.52
CA THR A 90 69.51 36.05 -15.15
C THR A 90 68.68 35.43 -14.00
N SER A 91 69.23 35.07 -12.84
CA SER A 91 70.64 34.80 -12.47
C SER A 91 70.72 34.32 -11.01
N LYS A 92 71.47 33.23 -10.73
CA LYS A 92 72.20 32.97 -9.46
C LYS A 92 71.34 32.77 -8.18
N ASP A 93 71.82 32.20 -7.07
CA ASP A 93 73.06 31.47 -6.70
C ASP A 93 72.69 30.49 -5.54
N GLU A 94 73.27 29.28 -5.41
CA GLU A 94 74.33 28.86 -4.44
C GLU A 94 74.00 29.03 -2.92
N LEU A 95 74.34 28.15 -1.94
CA LEU A 95 74.90 26.76 -1.84
C LEU A 95 74.05 25.98 -0.76
N VAL A 96 74.39 24.90 -0.01
CA VAL A 96 75.54 23.95 0.17
C VAL A 96 74.95 22.64 0.79
N ILE A 97 75.27 21.41 0.34
CA ILE A 97 76.20 20.37 0.92
C ILE A 97 76.05 20.18 2.46
N ILE A 98 75.89 19.00 3.08
CA ILE A 98 76.60 17.69 3.05
C ILE A 98 75.53 16.56 3.22
N ARG A 99 75.47 15.40 2.54
CA ARG A 99 76.36 14.52 1.74
C ARG A 99 77.01 13.33 2.49
N SER A 100 76.52 12.12 2.21
CA SER A 100 77.24 10.84 2.32
C SER A 100 76.84 9.96 1.14
N ASP A 101 77.80 9.58 0.30
CA ASP A 101 77.62 8.69 -0.88
C ASP A 101 77.62 7.19 -0.43
N VAL A 102 77.33 6.14 -1.23
CA VAL A 102 77.88 5.75 -2.53
C VAL A 102 76.90 4.85 -3.34
N SER A 103 76.65 5.24 -4.61
CA SER A 103 76.74 4.48 -5.90
C SER A 103 76.49 2.94 -5.95
N GLN A 104 75.92 2.34 -7.01
CA GLN A 104 75.82 2.73 -8.43
C GLN A 104 74.38 2.55 -9.04
N SER A 105 74.24 2.53 -10.38
CA SER A 105 73.01 2.82 -11.16
C SER A 105 73.04 2.15 -12.57
N PRO A 106 72.09 2.34 -13.53
CA PRO A 106 70.63 2.59 -13.55
C PRO A 106 69.92 1.52 -14.49
N PRO A 107 68.81 1.72 -15.29
CA PRO A 107 67.83 2.82 -15.42
C PRO A 107 66.31 2.46 -15.60
N VAL A 108 65.49 3.53 -15.70
CA VAL A 108 64.10 3.65 -16.22
C VAL A 108 62.91 3.12 -15.39
N THR A 109 62.10 4.06 -14.87
CA THR A 109 60.64 3.92 -14.68
C THR A 109 59.94 5.29 -14.88
N PRO A 110 58.63 5.35 -15.24
CA PRO A 110 57.95 6.61 -15.61
C PRO A 110 57.47 7.48 -14.43
N ARG A 111 57.30 8.78 -14.67
CA ARG A 111 56.88 9.78 -13.66
C ARG A 111 55.36 9.91 -13.49
N THR A 112 54.92 10.11 -12.25
CA THR A 112 53.55 10.57 -11.89
C THR A 112 53.50 12.10 -11.76
N PRO A 113 52.45 12.80 -12.25
CA PRO A 113 52.33 14.25 -12.09
C PRO A 113 51.81 14.66 -10.69
N GLN A 114 52.24 15.84 -10.23
CA GLN A 114 52.01 16.36 -8.87
C GLN A 114 50.76 17.26 -8.79
N ARG A 115 50.05 17.23 -7.66
CA ARG A 115 48.77 17.95 -7.44
C ARG A 115 48.99 19.35 -6.88
N GLN A 116 48.61 20.39 -7.62
CA GLN A 116 48.63 21.79 -7.15
C GLN A 116 47.39 22.13 -6.30
N THR A 117 47.55 23.05 -5.35
CA THR A 117 46.51 23.55 -4.43
C THR A 117 46.27 25.06 -4.65
N PRO A 118 45.03 25.50 -4.94
CA PRO A 118 44.71 26.93 -5.02
C PRO A 118 44.62 27.57 -3.63
N GLN A 119 45.30 28.71 -3.44
CA GLN A 119 45.14 29.53 -2.23
C GLN A 119 43.79 30.26 -2.22
N ARG A 120 43.17 30.39 -1.03
CA ARG A 120 41.90 31.11 -0.84
C ARG A 120 42.17 32.46 -0.15
N ARG A 121 42.06 33.56 -0.89
CA ARG A 121 42.16 34.93 -0.31
C ARG A 121 40.96 35.24 0.58
N ILE A 122 41.21 35.98 1.66
CA ILE A 122 40.22 36.50 2.61
C ILE A 122 40.25 38.04 2.51
N PRO A 123 39.10 38.74 2.38
CA PRO A 123 39.00 40.17 2.63
C PRO A 123 38.63 40.44 4.10
N VAL A 124 39.31 41.42 4.73
CA VAL A 124 39.05 41.91 6.10
C VAL A 124 39.00 43.44 6.07
N ALA A 125 37.91 44.05 6.56
CA ALA A 125 37.71 45.46 6.95
C ALA A 125 36.19 45.73 7.08
N GLN A 126 35.67 46.66 7.90
CA GLN A 126 36.21 47.44 9.03
C GLN A 126 35.05 47.89 9.96
N PHE A 127 35.34 48.64 11.03
CA PHE A 127 34.41 48.97 12.12
C PHE A 127 33.90 50.44 12.11
N GLY A 128 32.72 50.66 12.71
CA GLY A 128 32.19 51.98 13.14
C GLY A 128 31.26 52.72 12.15
N LEU A 129 30.48 53.74 12.54
CA LEU A 129 29.97 54.18 13.86
C LEU A 129 28.91 55.32 13.62
N LEU A 130 28.02 55.59 14.59
CA LEU A 130 27.16 56.79 14.73
C LEU A 130 26.03 57.12 13.71
N THR A 131 24.78 56.95 14.17
CA THR A 131 23.59 57.87 14.19
C THR A 131 23.11 58.74 12.97
N PRO A 132 21.80 59.09 12.90
CA PRO A 132 21.12 59.66 11.70
C PRO A 132 20.90 61.19 11.73
N PRO A 133 20.32 61.79 10.66
CA PRO A 133 18.95 62.32 10.82
C PRO A 133 17.98 62.28 9.59
N ASN A 134 16.68 62.19 9.91
CA ASN A 134 15.45 62.74 9.29
C ASN A 134 15.20 62.96 7.76
N SER A 135 13.93 62.70 7.40
CA SER A 135 13.12 63.26 6.29
C SER A 135 13.51 62.86 4.85
N GLY A 136 12.59 62.62 3.90
CA GLY A 136 11.11 62.50 3.87
C GLY A 136 10.73 61.84 2.52
N SER A 137 9.48 61.74 2.02
CA SER A 137 8.13 61.95 2.52
C SER A 137 7.14 61.29 1.52
N SER A 138 5.88 61.01 1.94
CA SER A 138 4.72 60.73 1.05
C SER A 138 4.68 59.39 0.27
N SER A 139 3.52 58.79 -0.05
CA SER A 139 2.27 58.59 0.72
C SER A 139 1.38 57.51 0.04
N LYS A 140 0.51 56.84 0.83
CA LYS A 140 -0.64 55.99 0.39
C LYS A 140 -0.23 54.70 -0.38
N ILE A 141 -0.88 53.54 -0.26
CA ILE A 141 -2.20 53.13 0.28
C ILE A 141 -2.01 51.93 1.24
N GLN A 142 -2.75 51.89 2.37
CA GLN A 142 -2.77 50.74 3.28
C GLN A 142 -4.09 49.96 3.22
N LYS A 143 -4.01 48.62 3.10
CA LYS A 143 -5.04 47.66 3.55
C LYS A 143 -4.41 46.38 4.11
N THR A 144 -3.80 46.46 5.29
CA THR A 144 -3.29 45.29 6.03
C THR A 144 -4.35 44.69 6.95
N VAL A 145 -4.77 43.45 6.71
CA VAL A 145 -5.60 42.68 7.64
C VAL A 145 -4.72 42.12 8.78
N LYS A 146 -4.45 42.94 9.81
CA LYS A 146 -3.85 42.46 11.05
C LYS A 146 -4.85 41.56 11.80
N LYS A 147 -4.56 40.26 11.91
CA LYS A 147 -5.34 39.35 12.77
C LYS A 147 -5.11 39.69 14.24
N THR A 148 -6.08 40.35 14.85
CA THR A 148 -6.11 40.62 16.30
C THR A 148 -6.38 39.34 17.09
N ILE A 149 -5.31 38.65 17.50
CA ILE A 149 -5.42 37.63 18.56
C ILE A 149 -5.78 38.35 19.86
N SER A 150 -6.96 38.03 20.41
CA SER A 150 -7.54 38.77 21.53
C SER A 150 -6.72 38.61 22.82
N LYS A 151 -6.12 39.72 23.28
CA LYS A 151 -5.41 39.82 24.58
C LYS A 151 -6.27 39.33 25.76
N LYS A 152 -7.60 39.39 25.64
CA LYS A 152 -8.59 38.91 26.62
C LYS A 152 -8.48 37.40 26.91
N LYS A 153 -7.93 36.57 26.00
CA LYS A 153 -7.69 35.14 26.27
C LYS A 153 -6.42 34.86 27.08
N VAL A 154 -5.33 35.60 26.85
CA VAL A 154 -4.07 35.39 27.59
C VAL A 154 -4.22 35.88 29.03
N SER A 155 -4.82 37.05 29.23
CA SER A 155 -5.15 37.58 30.56
C SER A 155 -6.06 36.62 31.35
N ASN A 156 -7.11 36.05 30.73
CA ASN A 156 -7.96 35.05 31.40
C ASN A 156 -7.26 33.71 31.70
N PHE A 157 -6.12 33.42 31.08
CA PHE A 157 -5.33 32.22 31.40
C PHE A 157 -4.35 32.50 32.54
N GLN A 158 -3.63 33.63 32.49
CA GLN A 158 -2.72 34.05 33.57
C GLN A 158 -3.49 34.34 34.87
N ASN A 159 -4.65 35.01 34.81
CA ASN A 159 -5.50 35.23 35.98
C ASN A 159 -6.05 33.92 36.56
N LYS A 160 -6.23 32.87 35.75
CA LYS A 160 -6.65 31.55 36.24
C LYS A 160 -5.51 30.76 36.89
N LEU A 161 -4.28 30.84 36.36
CA LEU A 161 -3.12 30.26 37.06
C LEU A 161 -2.83 31.01 38.37
N ALA A 162 -2.88 32.34 38.37
CA ALA A 162 -2.66 33.15 39.56
C ALA A 162 -3.75 32.98 40.64
N ALA A 163 -4.97 32.60 40.26
CA ALA A 163 -6.02 32.20 41.20
C ALA A 163 -5.80 30.79 41.76
N ALA A 164 -5.30 29.85 40.94
CA ALA A 164 -4.99 28.49 41.40
C ALA A 164 -3.80 28.46 42.40
N TYR A 165 -2.76 29.25 42.14
CA TYR A 165 -1.56 29.36 42.99
C TYR A 165 -1.74 30.22 44.27
N ARG A 166 -2.97 30.58 44.63
CA ARG A 166 -3.29 31.34 45.86
C ARG A 166 -4.28 30.61 46.78
N ALA A 167 -4.48 29.31 46.56
CA ALA A 167 -5.51 28.52 47.24
C ALA A 167 -4.99 27.63 48.40
N ASP A 168 -3.67 27.46 48.56
CA ASP A 168 -3.08 26.47 49.48
C ASP A 168 -3.01 26.91 50.97
N GLU A 169 -3.46 28.11 51.32
CA GLU A 169 -3.37 28.66 52.70
C GLU A 169 -4.67 29.33 53.21
N VAL A 170 -5.85 28.76 52.94
CA VAL A 170 -7.11 29.19 53.60
C VAL A 170 -7.95 28.00 54.08
N VAL A 171 -8.43 28.09 55.32
CA VAL A 171 -9.28 27.09 56.00
C VAL A 171 -10.59 26.85 55.24
N ILE A 172 -11.00 25.58 55.18
CA ILE A 172 -12.18 25.12 54.45
C ILE A 172 -13.47 25.75 54.99
N THR A 173 -14.10 26.62 54.20
CA THR A 173 -15.55 26.86 54.23
C THR A 173 -16.12 26.64 52.82
N GLY A 174 -17.26 25.98 52.74
CA GLY A 174 -17.68 25.30 51.51
C GLY A 174 -18.30 26.22 50.45
N THR A 175 -17.84 26.11 49.20
CA THR A 175 -18.60 26.57 48.02
C THR A 175 -18.37 25.59 46.86
N GLN A 176 -19.36 24.74 46.56
CA GLN A 176 -19.21 23.73 45.51
C GLN A 176 -19.25 24.35 44.10
N VAL A 177 -18.07 24.58 43.51
CA VAL A 177 -17.97 24.91 42.08
C VAL A 177 -18.20 23.63 41.27
N ASN A 178 -19.32 23.56 40.54
CA ASN A 178 -19.76 22.36 39.83
C ASN A 178 -18.97 22.13 38.52
N THR A 179 -17.66 21.87 38.63
CA THR A 179 -16.82 21.43 37.52
C THR A 179 -17.05 19.95 37.25
N LYS A 180 -17.57 19.62 36.06
CA LYS A 180 -17.66 18.23 35.59
C LYS A 180 -16.26 17.58 35.65
N PRO A 181 -16.11 16.37 36.22
CA PRO A 181 -14.81 15.73 36.36
C PRO A 181 -14.15 15.53 34.98
N PRO A 182 -12.81 15.59 34.91
CA PRO A 182 -12.09 15.37 33.65
C PRO A 182 -12.41 13.98 33.11
N LYS A 183 -12.66 13.87 31.80
CA LYS A 183 -13.08 12.61 31.16
C LYS A 183 -11.95 11.59 30.96
N HIS A 184 -10.71 11.98 31.27
CA HIS A 184 -9.50 11.21 31.02
C HIS A 184 -8.53 11.46 32.18
N HIS A 185 -7.87 10.39 32.62
CA HIS A 185 -6.76 10.49 33.56
C HIS A 185 -5.56 11.17 32.91
N LEU A 186 -4.84 12.00 33.66
CA LEU A 186 -3.62 12.68 33.21
C LEU A 186 -2.42 12.01 33.87
N TRP A 187 -1.72 11.17 33.11
CA TRP A 187 -0.65 10.32 33.62
C TRP A 187 0.57 11.13 34.11
N THR A 188 0.82 11.09 35.42
CA THR A 188 1.96 11.77 36.05
C THR A 188 3.29 11.12 35.66
N ALA A 189 4.41 11.82 35.87
CA ALA A 189 5.73 11.25 35.58
C ALA A 189 5.99 9.96 36.40
N ASP A 190 5.62 9.95 37.68
CA ASP A 190 5.82 8.81 38.56
C ASP A 190 4.90 7.62 38.23
N GLU A 191 3.64 7.85 37.85
CA GLU A 191 2.76 6.79 37.36
C GLU A 191 3.32 6.14 36.08
N ARG A 192 3.84 6.95 35.13
CA ARG A 192 4.53 6.43 33.94
C ARG A 192 5.82 5.68 34.31
N LYS A 193 6.53 6.12 35.34
CA LYS A 193 7.80 5.53 35.82
C LYS A 193 7.56 4.17 36.46
N VAL A 194 6.60 4.07 37.38
CA VAL A 194 6.17 2.80 37.97
C VAL A 194 5.67 1.85 36.88
N LEU A 195 4.88 2.33 35.91
CA LEU A 195 4.42 1.54 34.75
C LEU A 195 5.57 1.03 33.86
N CYS A 196 6.68 1.76 33.73
CA CYS A 196 7.85 1.28 33.01
C CYS A 196 8.66 0.27 33.84
N VAL A 197 8.89 0.54 35.12
CA VAL A 197 9.62 -0.34 36.05
C VAL A 197 8.91 -1.69 36.17
N ILE A 198 7.60 -1.68 36.43
CA ILE A 198 6.80 -2.92 36.57
C ILE A 198 6.79 -3.78 35.29
N LYS A 199 6.95 -3.15 34.11
CA LYS A 199 7.04 -3.84 32.80
C LYS A 199 8.46 -4.28 32.40
N ARG A 200 9.51 -3.68 32.97
CA ARG A 200 10.91 -4.13 32.78
C ARG A 200 11.20 -5.33 33.69
N PHE A 201 10.94 -5.20 34.99
CA PHE A 201 11.45 -6.11 36.03
C PHE A 201 10.51 -7.24 36.47
N PHE A 202 9.23 -7.25 36.09
CA PHE A 202 8.28 -8.30 36.49
C PHE A 202 7.54 -8.94 35.31
N SER A 203 7.16 -10.20 35.50
CA SER A 203 6.22 -10.90 34.63
C SER A 203 4.82 -10.88 35.25
N ALA A 204 3.94 -10.04 34.70
CA ALA A 204 2.56 -9.92 35.15
C ALA A 204 1.62 -9.50 34.01
N ASP A 205 0.39 -9.98 34.10
CA ASP A 205 -0.67 -9.71 33.14
C ASP A 205 -1.27 -8.29 33.34
N ASN A 206 -2.05 -7.80 32.37
CA ASN A 206 -2.54 -6.41 32.46
C ASN A 206 -3.65 -6.22 33.52
N TYR A 207 -4.27 -7.28 34.06
CA TYR A 207 -5.16 -7.19 35.22
C TYR A 207 -4.36 -6.95 36.51
N SER A 208 -3.37 -7.80 36.78
CA SER A 208 -2.44 -7.70 37.91
C SER A 208 -1.75 -6.34 37.99
N LEU A 209 -1.21 -5.86 36.85
CA LEU A 209 -0.56 -4.56 36.76
C LEU A 209 -1.53 -3.38 37.02
N THR A 210 -2.80 -3.52 36.65
CA THR A 210 -3.84 -2.50 36.92
C THR A 210 -4.23 -2.49 38.40
N ALA A 211 -4.30 -3.66 39.05
CA ALA A 211 -4.59 -3.77 40.48
C ALA A 211 -3.47 -3.13 41.32
N ILE A 212 -2.20 -3.46 41.03
CA ILE A 212 -1.03 -2.92 41.73
C ILE A 212 -0.91 -1.39 41.55
N LEU A 213 -1.14 -0.85 40.35
CA LEU A 213 -1.13 0.60 40.13
C LEU A 213 -2.22 1.34 40.92
N ASN A 214 -3.41 0.75 41.07
CA ASN A 214 -4.47 1.33 41.91
C ASN A 214 -4.12 1.26 43.41
N GLY A 215 -3.37 0.24 43.85
CA GLY A 215 -2.87 0.13 45.22
C GLY A 215 -1.75 1.14 45.55
N ILE A 216 -0.84 1.40 44.60
CA ILE A 216 0.26 2.38 44.78
C ILE A 216 -0.25 3.83 44.71
N PHE A 217 -1.22 4.11 43.83
CA PHE A 217 -1.77 5.46 43.65
C PHE A 217 -3.28 5.54 43.99
N PRO A 218 -3.70 5.25 45.24
CA PRO A 218 -5.12 5.26 45.62
C PRO A 218 -5.74 6.66 45.62
N LYS A 219 -4.91 7.71 45.47
CA LYS A 219 -5.30 9.11 45.30
C LYS A 219 -5.43 9.53 43.82
N ALA A 220 -5.27 8.61 42.86
CA ALA A 220 -5.51 8.90 41.45
C ALA A 220 -6.97 9.33 41.25
N LEU A 221 -7.17 10.46 40.55
CA LEU A 221 -8.50 11.08 40.39
C LEU A 221 -9.51 10.17 39.67
N ILE A 222 -9.02 9.20 38.90
CA ILE A 222 -9.80 8.14 38.26
C ILE A 222 -9.00 6.84 38.42
N PRO A 223 -9.57 5.77 39.02
CA PRO A 223 -8.90 4.47 39.10
C PRO A 223 -8.46 3.98 37.72
N PHE A 224 -7.26 3.40 37.63
CA PHE A 224 -6.73 2.87 36.39
C PHE A 224 -7.59 1.73 35.89
N THR A 225 -7.88 1.74 34.59
CA THR A 225 -8.47 0.60 33.88
C THR A 225 -7.42 -0.09 33.02
N ILE A 226 -7.61 -1.39 32.76
CA ILE A 226 -6.74 -2.22 31.91
C ILE A 226 -6.52 -1.58 30.52
N GLY A 227 -7.56 -0.91 29.99
CA GLY A 227 -7.49 -0.17 28.74
C GLY A 227 -6.55 1.04 28.81
N MET A 228 -6.58 1.80 29.91
CA MET A 228 -5.69 2.94 30.15
C MET A 228 -4.24 2.48 30.32
N VAL A 229 -3.99 1.48 31.19
CA VAL A 229 -2.64 0.94 31.44
C VAL A 229 -2.00 0.44 30.15
N ARG A 230 -2.77 -0.31 29.33
CA ARG A 230 -2.30 -0.80 28.04
C ARG A 230 -2.05 0.33 27.02
N SER A 231 -2.93 1.33 26.94
CA SER A 231 -2.73 2.47 26.03
C SER A 231 -1.48 3.25 26.42
N GLN A 232 -1.34 3.61 27.70
CA GLN A 232 -0.23 4.44 28.16
C GLN A 232 1.12 3.73 27.99
N TYR A 233 1.25 2.45 28.34
CA TYR A 233 2.49 1.72 28.10
C TYR A 233 2.84 1.64 26.60
N THR A 234 1.83 1.51 25.73
CA THR A 234 2.02 1.56 24.27
C THR A 234 2.46 2.95 23.80
N GLU A 235 1.89 4.02 24.35
CA GLU A 235 2.24 5.40 24.00
C GLU A 235 3.66 5.79 24.43
N ILE A 236 4.06 5.41 25.65
CA ILE A 236 5.43 5.60 26.15
C ILE A 236 6.40 4.80 25.27
N ARG A 237 6.16 3.48 25.07
CA ARG A 237 7.02 2.61 24.24
C ARG A 237 7.11 3.08 22.79
N ALA A 238 6.03 3.65 22.23
CA ALA A 238 6.03 4.22 20.88
C ALA A 238 6.79 5.56 20.79
N GLY A 239 7.21 6.15 21.92
CA GLY A 239 7.79 7.50 21.96
C GLY A 239 6.79 8.58 21.51
N LYS A 240 5.49 8.36 21.72
CA LYS A 240 4.44 9.31 21.32
C LYS A 240 4.41 10.51 22.27
N LYS A 241 5.20 11.51 21.92
CA LYS A 241 5.24 12.84 22.55
C LYS A 241 3.83 13.41 22.73
N GLN A 242 3.28 13.36 23.95
CA GLN A 242 2.02 14.04 24.28
C GLN A 242 2.21 15.59 24.35
N THR A 243 3.45 16.08 24.45
CA THR A 243 3.77 17.52 24.67
C THR A 243 4.90 18.11 23.79
N GLY A 244 5.50 17.35 22.86
CA GLY A 244 6.43 17.86 21.84
C GLY A 244 7.93 17.92 22.22
N VAL A 245 8.27 17.93 23.51
CA VAL A 245 9.66 17.75 24.05
C VAL A 245 10.22 16.38 23.61
N GLU A 246 11.49 16.06 23.88
CA GLU A 246 12.24 14.91 23.32
C GLU A 246 11.70 13.51 23.71
N SER A 247 12.53 12.45 23.74
CA SER A 247 12.07 11.13 24.19
C SER A 247 11.48 11.23 25.60
N ASP A 248 10.39 10.52 25.89
CA ASP A 248 9.78 10.54 27.23
C ASP A 248 10.84 10.15 28.25
N GLU A 249 11.27 11.11 29.07
CA GLU A 249 12.42 11.01 29.97
C GLU A 249 12.28 9.79 30.90
N VAL A 250 11.04 9.44 31.22
CA VAL A 250 10.64 8.26 31.98
C VAL A 250 11.04 6.95 31.30
N TRP A 251 10.93 6.83 29.98
CA TRP A 251 11.36 5.63 29.25
C TRP A 251 12.88 5.50 29.30
N SER A 252 13.61 6.57 28.96
CA SER A 252 15.07 6.55 28.97
C SER A 252 15.65 6.34 30.38
N ALA A 253 15.07 6.98 31.40
CA ALA A 253 15.45 6.76 32.78
C ALA A 253 15.26 5.31 33.25
N VAL A 254 14.30 4.55 32.69
CA VAL A 254 14.03 3.16 33.09
C VAL A 254 14.70 2.12 32.19
N TRP A 255 14.89 2.39 30.90
CA TRP A 255 15.37 1.42 29.89
C TRP A 255 16.74 1.74 29.28
N ASP A 256 17.17 3.00 29.22
CA ASP A 256 18.50 3.36 28.69
C ASP A 256 19.59 3.34 29.78
N VAL A 257 19.24 3.03 31.04
CA VAL A 257 20.20 2.69 32.11
C VAL A 257 20.91 1.39 31.76
N SER A 258 22.25 1.45 31.76
CA SER A 258 23.16 0.33 31.52
C SER A 258 22.93 -0.82 32.49
N ASP A 259 22.81 -2.03 31.93
CA ASP A 259 22.63 -3.34 32.56
C ASP A 259 21.44 -3.51 33.54
N PHE A 260 20.90 -4.74 33.55
CA PHE A 260 19.69 -5.08 34.30
C PHE A 260 19.88 -5.06 35.82
N ASN A 261 21.10 -5.32 36.31
CA ASN A 261 21.41 -5.39 37.74
C ASN A 261 21.63 -3.99 38.32
N THR A 262 22.38 -3.13 37.63
CA THR A 262 22.50 -1.70 37.97
C THR A 262 21.13 -1.02 37.92
N ALA A 263 20.31 -1.32 36.92
CA ALA A 263 18.94 -0.81 36.87
C ALA A 263 18.04 -1.37 38.01
N CYS A 264 18.20 -2.63 38.40
CA CYS A 264 17.54 -3.20 39.59
C CYS A 264 17.89 -2.43 40.88
N GLN A 265 19.16 -2.05 41.08
CA GLN A 265 19.59 -1.26 42.25
C GLN A 265 19.02 0.16 42.20
N ASN A 266 19.12 0.84 41.05
CA ASN A 266 18.61 2.20 40.86
C ASN A 266 17.08 2.32 41.07
N PHE A 267 16.33 1.22 40.91
CA PHE A 267 14.88 1.18 41.15
C PHE A 267 14.47 0.39 42.39
N LYS A 268 15.42 -0.03 43.25
CA LYS A 268 15.18 -0.91 44.40
C LYS A 268 13.94 -0.54 45.22
N LEU A 269 13.81 0.72 45.66
CA LEU A 269 12.68 1.21 46.45
C LEU A 269 11.32 1.10 45.73
N ILE A 270 11.31 1.22 44.40
CA ILE A 270 10.08 1.04 43.58
C ILE A 270 9.77 -0.45 43.44
N LEU A 271 10.79 -1.31 43.29
CA LEU A 271 10.62 -2.76 43.22
C LEU A 271 10.08 -3.32 44.55
N GLU A 272 10.64 -2.87 45.68
CA GLU A 272 10.18 -3.25 47.02
C GLU A 272 8.73 -2.81 47.26
N LYS A 273 8.35 -1.57 46.89
CA LYS A 273 6.94 -1.13 47.02
C LYS A 273 5.99 -1.84 46.05
N LEU A 274 6.47 -2.26 44.87
CA LEU A 274 5.71 -3.08 43.93
C LEU A 274 5.44 -4.48 44.50
N GLU A 275 6.43 -5.09 45.15
CA GLU A 275 6.33 -6.41 45.80
C GLU A 275 5.42 -6.36 47.05
N GLU A 276 5.57 -5.32 47.89
CA GLU A 276 4.68 -5.06 49.03
C GLU A 276 3.22 -4.91 48.58
N THR A 277 2.93 -4.00 47.64
CA THR A 277 1.54 -3.75 47.19
C THR A 277 0.96 -4.89 46.34
N ALA A 278 1.78 -5.70 45.68
CA ALA A 278 1.31 -6.96 45.11
C ALA A 278 0.81 -7.92 46.20
N SER A 279 1.53 -8.03 47.32
CA SER A 279 1.10 -8.81 48.49
C SER A 279 -0.14 -8.22 49.17
N GLU A 280 -0.22 -6.90 49.35
CA GLU A 280 -1.39 -6.21 49.94
C GLU A 280 -2.68 -6.48 49.13
N VAL A 281 -2.57 -6.54 47.80
CA VAL A 281 -3.71 -6.71 46.88
C VAL A 281 -3.97 -8.19 46.52
N GLY A 282 -3.17 -9.12 47.05
CA GLY A 282 -3.31 -10.57 46.80
C GLY A 282 -2.97 -11.00 45.36
N VAL A 283 -2.06 -10.27 44.71
CA VAL A 283 -1.70 -10.45 43.29
C VAL A 283 -0.32 -11.13 43.19
N PRO A 284 -0.18 -12.30 42.54
CA PRO A 284 1.11 -12.92 42.33
C PRO A 284 1.96 -12.10 41.34
N LEU A 285 3.09 -11.58 41.79
CA LEU A 285 4.01 -10.76 41.01
C LEU A 285 5.38 -11.45 40.92
N SER A 286 5.69 -12.05 39.77
CA SER A 286 6.96 -12.78 39.56
C SER A 286 8.07 -11.84 39.09
N ARG A 287 9.09 -11.63 39.92
CA ARG A 287 10.30 -10.87 39.56
C ARG A 287 11.11 -11.61 38.50
N ARG A 288 11.65 -10.87 37.54
CA ARG A 288 12.56 -11.39 36.51
C ARG A 288 14.00 -11.35 37.03
N LEU A 289 14.75 -12.41 36.75
CA LEU A 289 16.18 -12.51 37.07
C LEU A 289 17.06 -11.91 35.95
N GLU A 290 16.53 -11.85 34.72
CA GLU A 290 17.23 -11.39 33.52
C GLU A 290 16.35 -10.42 32.72
N GLU A 291 16.98 -9.66 31.82
CA GLU A 291 16.28 -8.72 30.95
C GLU A 291 15.46 -9.46 29.87
N ASP A 292 14.16 -9.15 29.80
CA ASP A 292 13.27 -9.61 28.74
C ASP A 292 13.62 -8.95 27.40
N LEU A 293 14.53 -9.58 26.66
CA LEU A 293 14.98 -9.14 25.34
C LEU A 293 13.85 -9.08 24.31
N THR A 294 12.67 -9.69 24.52
CA THR A 294 11.50 -9.48 23.65
C THR A 294 10.96 -8.04 23.71
N ASN A 295 11.33 -7.28 24.76
CA ASN A 295 11.08 -5.85 24.85
C ASN A 295 12.23 -5.00 24.27
N VAL A 296 13.49 -5.36 24.56
CA VAL A 296 14.72 -4.63 24.13
C VAL A 296 15.02 -4.77 22.64
N THR A 297 14.69 -5.92 22.03
CA THR A 297 14.80 -6.14 20.57
C THR A 297 14.07 -5.10 19.73
N TYR A 298 13.13 -4.33 20.29
CA TYR A 298 12.55 -3.16 19.60
C TYR A 298 13.53 -1.98 19.48
N THR A 299 14.24 -1.61 20.54
CA THR A 299 15.27 -0.55 20.52
C THR A 299 16.47 -0.99 19.69
N GLU A 300 16.87 -2.26 19.75
CA GLU A 300 17.94 -2.81 18.93
C GLU A 300 17.53 -2.95 17.46
N SER A 301 16.36 -3.49 17.13
CA SER A 301 15.86 -3.49 15.75
C SER A 301 15.74 -2.08 15.18
N ARG A 302 15.46 -1.07 16.02
CA ARG A 302 15.46 0.34 15.61
C ARG A 302 16.88 0.88 15.38
N LYS A 303 17.87 0.53 16.22
CA LYS A 303 19.29 0.84 16.00
C LYS A 303 19.79 0.18 14.70
N VAL A 304 19.54 -1.12 14.54
CA VAL A 304 19.90 -1.92 13.35
C VAL A 304 19.20 -1.42 12.09
N ALA A 305 17.91 -1.07 12.14
CA ALA A 305 17.20 -0.49 10.98
C ALA A 305 17.66 0.94 10.62
N VAL A 306 18.25 1.68 11.57
CA VAL A 306 18.88 2.98 11.31
C VAL A 306 20.30 2.81 10.78
N GLN A 307 21.07 1.82 11.27
CA GLN A 307 22.41 1.48 10.79
C GLN A 307 22.40 0.84 9.39
N ASN A 308 21.47 -0.08 9.14
CA ASN A 308 21.23 -0.72 7.85
C ASN A 308 20.47 0.18 6.86
N ARG A 309 20.09 1.40 7.25
CA ARG A 309 19.58 2.39 6.31
C ARG A 309 20.76 2.80 5.43
N PRO A 310 20.74 2.51 4.10
CA PRO A 310 21.86 2.87 3.25
C PRO A 310 22.09 4.37 3.33
N VAL A 311 23.32 4.77 3.68
CA VAL A 311 23.73 6.17 3.68
C VAL A 311 23.33 6.76 2.34
N LYS A 312 22.61 7.89 2.33
CA LYS A 312 22.29 8.63 1.08
C LYS A 312 23.62 9.21 0.56
N VAL A 313 24.40 8.37 -0.12
CA VAL A 313 25.58 8.77 -0.90
C VAL A 313 25.07 9.78 -1.91
N VAL A 314 25.44 11.04 -1.69
CA VAL A 314 25.18 12.12 -2.63
C VAL A 314 26.02 11.83 -3.86
N ARG A 315 25.43 11.16 -4.84
CA ARG A 315 26.01 11.01 -6.18
C ARG A 315 26.01 12.40 -6.82
N GLU A 316 27.12 13.10 -6.66
CA GLU A 316 27.48 14.20 -7.55
C GLU A 316 27.41 13.67 -8.98
N ALA A 317 26.59 14.31 -9.83
CA ALA A 317 26.37 13.84 -11.19
C ALA A 317 27.61 14.17 -12.05
N PRO A 318 28.26 13.16 -12.69
CA PRO A 318 29.33 13.44 -13.64
C PRO A 318 28.78 14.26 -14.81
N ASN A 319 29.28 15.48 -14.96
CA ASN A 319 28.78 16.43 -15.93
C ASN A 319 29.70 16.51 -17.15
N THR A 320 29.13 16.56 -18.36
CA THR A 320 29.81 16.57 -19.68
C THR A 320 30.60 15.28 -20.02
N GLY A 321 30.93 14.95 -21.28
CA GLY A 321 30.51 15.53 -22.56
C GLY A 321 31.44 15.16 -23.73
N ARG A 322 30.92 15.17 -24.97
CA ARG A 322 31.63 15.01 -26.28
C ARG A 322 32.39 13.69 -26.58
N ARG A 323 31.73 12.83 -27.37
CA ARG A 323 32.01 12.59 -28.81
C ARG A 323 33.47 12.75 -29.30
N MET A 324 34.10 11.67 -29.80
CA MET A 324 34.54 11.48 -31.21
C MET A 324 35.30 10.14 -31.44
N THR A 325 35.10 9.52 -32.61
CA THR A 325 35.98 8.61 -33.41
C THR A 325 37.03 7.70 -32.75
N GLY A 326 37.02 6.38 -33.06
CA GLY A 326 38.19 5.52 -32.88
C GLY A 326 38.04 4.03 -33.28
N SER A 327 38.87 3.59 -34.23
CA SER A 327 39.30 2.21 -34.57
C SER A 327 38.39 0.98 -34.28
N ARG A 328 37.77 0.50 -35.37
CA ARG A 328 37.48 -0.92 -35.67
C ARG A 328 38.62 -1.87 -35.26
N GLN A 329 38.33 -2.90 -34.45
CA GLN A 329 39.09 -4.17 -34.43
C GLN A 329 38.12 -5.35 -34.33
N THR A 330 38.47 -6.46 -34.98
CA THR A 330 37.68 -7.68 -35.08
C THR A 330 38.17 -8.73 -34.09
N ILE A 331 37.26 -9.37 -33.35
CA ILE A 331 37.55 -10.56 -32.55
C ILE A 331 36.62 -11.69 -33.01
N SER A 332 37.20 -12.87 -33.23
CA SER A 332 36.56 -14.00 -33.91
C SER A 332 35.59 -14.77 -33.03
N SER A 333 34.45 -15.18 -33.58
CA SER A 333 33.55 -16.16 -32.94
C SER A 333 34.14 -17.57 -33.04
N PRO A 334 34.11 -18.40 -31.97
CA PRO A 334 34.40 -19.81 -32.08
C PRO A 334 33.22 -20.56 -32.73
N THR A 335 33.47 -21.26 -33.83
CA THR A 335 32.48 -22.08 -34.53
C THR A 335 32.08 -23.29 -33.68
N VAL A 336 30.83 -23.33 -33.20
CA VAL A 336 30.24 -24.56 -32.64
C VAL A 336 29.77 -25.44 -33.80
N ARG A 337 30.26 -26.68 -33.82
CA ARG A 337 30.08 -27.64 -34.90
C ARG A 337 28.70 -28.29 -34.82
N GLN A 338 27.93 -28.25 -35.90
CA GLN A 338 26.76 -29.13 -36.04
C GLN A 338 27.24 -30.58 -36.20
N GLN A 339 26.53 -31.52 -35.59
CA GLN A 339 26.52 -32.93 -35.97
C GLN A 339 25.08 -33.39 -36.07
N ASP A 340 24.76 -34.04 -37.18
CA ASP A 340 23.46 -34.68 -37.39
C ASP A 340 23.29 -35.88 -36.47
N GLY A 341 22.07 -36.10 -35.99
CA GLY A 341 21.75 -37.10 -34.97
C GLY A 341 20.31 -37.57 -35.08
N THR A 342 19.97 -38.28 -36.14
CA THR A 342 18.67 -38.94 -36.29
C THR A 342 18.50 -40.04 -35.23
N GLY A 343 17.54 -39.86 -34.32
CA GLY A 343 17.20 -40.87 -33.31
C GLY A 343 15.70 -40.85 -33.00
N GLN A 344 14.99 -41.91 -33.38
CA GLN A 344 13.60 -42.13 -32.97
C GLN A 344 13.58 -42.69 -31.54
N ALA A 345 12.72 -42.14 -30.69
CA ALA A 345 12.31 -42.77 -29.44
C ALA A 345 10.84 -42.44 -29.18
N SER A 346 10.02 -43.50 -29.04
CA SER A 346 8.58 -43.40 -28.79
C SER A 346 8.25 -43.73 -27.33
N GLN A 347 7.01 -43.47 -26.93
CA GLN A 347 6.41 -43.84 -25.64
C GLN A 347 6.88 -42.97 -24.45
N GLN A 348 6.13 -42.86 -23.33
CA GLN A 348 4.94 -43.61 -22.94
C GLN A 348 3.94 -42.71 -22.19
N LEU A 349 2.64 -42.82 -22.50
CA LEU A 349 1.56 -42.14 -21.78
C LEU A 349 1.12 -43.00 -20.60
N VAL A 350 1.33 -42.52 -19.36
CA VAL A 350 0.88 -43.23 -18.16
C VAL A 350 -0.61 -42.96 -17.93
N ALA A 351 -1.45 -43.92 -18.29
CA ALA A 351 -2.86 -43.91 -17.94
C ALA A 351 -3.03 -44.13 -16.43
N ARG A 352 -3.77 -43.23 -15.76
CA ARG A 352 -4.09 -43.34 -14.33
C ARG A 352 -5.38 -44.14 -14.15
N ASN A 353 -5.25 -45.45 -13.96
CA ASN A 353 -6.39 -46.34 -13.77
C ASN A 353 -7.25 -45.90 -12.57
N GLN A 354 -8.57 -45.92 -12.77
CA GLN A 354 -9.54 -45.93 -11.69
C GLN A 354 -9.67 -47.36 -11.16
N THR A 355 -9.98 -47.51 -9.88
CA THR A 355 -10.31 -48.82 -9.29
C THR A 355 -11.43 -48.60 -8.28
N GLU A 356 -12.63 -49.03 -8.66
CA GLU A 356 -13.79 -49.04 -7.78
C GLU A 356 -13.69 -50.24 -6.83
N ALA A 357 -13.99 -50.03 -5.56
CA ALA A 357 -14.20 -51.09 -4.58
C ALA A 357 -15.25 -50.64 -3.57
N LEU A 358 -16.38 -51.34 -3.52
CA LEU A 358 -17.45 -51.08 -2.54
C LEU A 358 -17.07 -51.68 -1.19
N THR A 359 -17.30 -50.93 -0.11
CA THR A 359 -17.68 -51.52 1.19
C THR A 359 -18.49 -50.51 2.02
N ASP A 360 -19.82 -50.65 2.00
CA ASP A 360 -20.70 -49.87 2.87
C ASP A 360 -20.69 -50.44 4.30
N LEU A 361 -20.39 -49.59 5.29
CA LEU A 361 -20.71 -49.83 6.70
C LEU A 361 -21.29 -48.55 7.31
N PRO A 362 -22.44 -48.61 8.00
CA PRO A 362 -23.07 -47.44 8.60
C PRO A 362 -22.31 -47.02 9.87
N SER A 363 -21.42 -46.02 9.74
CA SER A 363 -20.81 -45.37 10.90
C SER A 363 -21.87 -44.59 11.69
N ILE A 364 -21.74 -44.58 13.02
CA ILE A 364 -22.62 -43.82 13.91
C ILE A 364 -22.17 -42.36 13.90
N GLU A 365 -23.05 -41.44 13.50
CA GLU A 365 -22.78 -40.00 13.45
C GLU A 365 -22.74 -39.40 14.87
N ASP A 366 -21.54 -39.33 15.46
CA ASP A 366 -21.25 -38.36 16.52
C ASP A 366 -21.30 -36.94 15.91
N PRO A 367 -21.75 -35.90 16.65
CA PRO A 367 -21.88 -34.54 16.12
C PRO A 367 -20.51 -33.86 16.06
N THR A 368 -19.71 -34.27 15.08
CA THR A 368 -18.45 -33.63 14.72
C THR A 368 -18.66 -32.15 14.49
N LEU A 369 -17.77 -31.33 15.05
CA LEU A 369 -17.71 -29.92 14.71
C LEU A 369 -17.29 -29.82 13.24
N ASP A 370 -17.93 -28.92 12.47
CA ASP A 370 -17.52 -28.59 11.10
C ASP A 370 -16.09 -28.00 11.10
N GLU A 371 -15.09 -28.89 11.10
CA GLU A 371 -13.72 -28.56 10.73
C GLU A 371 -13.76 -28.16 9.26
N THR A 372 -13.88 -26.85 9.06
CA THR A 372 -13.97 -26.21 7.75
C THR A 372 -12.57 -26.21 7.15
N GLU A 373 -12.19 -27.39 6.65
CA GLU A 373 -10.96 -27.67 5.91
C GLU A 373 -10.69 -26.53 4.94
N ILE A 374 -9.48 -25.99 4.96
CA ILE A 374 -9.08 -24.83 4.15
C ILE A 374 -8.72 -25.32 2.74
N GLN A 375 -9.73 -25.92 2.09
CA GLN A 375 -9.75 -26.33 0.70
C GLN A 375 -9.25 -25.19 -0.19
N PRO A 376 -8.31 -25.44 -1.12
CA PRO A 376 -7.88 -24.42 -2.07
C PRO A 376 -9.03 -23.99 -2.99
N ASP A 377 -9.47 -22.74 -2.88
CA ASP A 377 -10.34 -22.11 -3.89
C ASP A 377 -9.69 -22.28 -5.27
N SER A 378 -10.39 -22.91 -6.22
CA SER A 378 -9.88 -23.21 -7.56
C SER A 378 -9.54 -21.97 -8.39
N ASP A 379 -10.18 -20.84 -8.07
CA ASP A 379 -10.26 -19.68 -8.93
C ASP A 379 -9.32 -18.57 -8.44
N VAL A 380 -8.03 -18.76 -8.70
CA VAL A 380 -7.01 -17.70 -8.58
C VAL A 380 -7.34 -16.57 -9.57
N PRO A 381 -7.50 -15.31 -9.12
CA PRO A 381 -7.82 -14.20 -10.02
C PRO A 381 -6.75 -13.99 -11.09
N THR A 382 -7.16 -13.78 -12.34
CA THR A 382 -6.26 -13.61 -13.49
C THR A 382 -5.23 -12.49 -13.24
N LEU A 383 -5.70 -11.39 -12.65
CA LEU A 383 -4.90 -10.24 -12.27
C LEU A 383 -4.99 -9.96 -10.77
N LEU A 384 -3.82 -9.71 -10.18
CA LEU A 384 -3.65 -9.24 -8.82
C LEU A 384 -2.79 -7.97 -8.81
N PHE A 385 -3.04 -7.12 -7.84
CA PHE A 385 -2.41 -5.81 -7.71
C PHE A 385 -1.72 -5.69 -6.36
N ARG A 386 -0.51 -5.12 -6.34
CA ARG A 386 0.25 -4.83 -5.10
C ARG A 386 0.68 -3.38 -5.09
N ALA A 387 0.25 -2.61 -4.10
CA ALA A 387 0.73 -1.25 -3.88
C ALA A 387 1.80 -1.25 -2.76
N PHE A 388 2.98 -0.70 -3.04
CA PHE A 388 4.16 -0.77 -2.17
C PHE A 388 5.04 0.49 -2.21
N SER A 389 5.94 0.63 -1.24
CA SER A 389 6.88 1.74 -1.11
C SER A 389 8.21 1.30 -0.49
N SER A 390 9.16 2.22 -0.35
CA SER A 390 10.43 1.99 0.37
C SER A 390 10.29 1.63 1.86
N VAL A 391 9.09 1.76 2.45
CA VAL A 391 8.78 1.34 3.83
C VAL A 391 7.87 0.12 3.90
N SER A 392 7.62 -0.55 2.78
CA SER A 392 6.91 -1.83 2.74
C SER A 392 7.86 -2.98 3.10
N ALA A 393 7.44 -3.88 3.99
CA ALA A 393 8.21 -5.06 4.37
C ALA A 393 8.47 -5.99 3.16
N GLY A 394 9.58 -6.72 3.22
CA GLY A 394 10.06 -7.58 2.13
C GLY A 394 11.02 -6.87 1.16
N LEU A 395 11.67 -7.66 0.29
CA LEU A 395 12.31 -7.12 -0.91
C LEU A 395 11.19 -6.78 -1.90
N ASN A 396 11.02 -5.50 -2.23
CA ASN A 396 9.99 -5.03 -3.15
C ASN A 396 10.67 -4.40 -4.38
N SER A 397 10.74 -5.15 -5.48
CA SER A 397 11.43 -4.73 -6.71
C SER A 397 10.59 -5.05 -7.95
N GLU A 398 10.99 -4.48 -9.09
CA GLU A 398 10.32 -4.72 -10.38
C GLU A 398 10.69 -6.10 -10.97
N GLU A 399 11.71 -6.74 -10.41
CA GLU A 399 12.16 -8.08 -10.81
C GLU A 399 11.61 -9.20 -9.93
N ARG A 400 11.20 -8.89 -8.69
CA ARG A 400 10.53 -9.82 -7.77
C ARG A 400 10.02 -9.12 -6.52
N PHE A 401 9.02 -9.74 -5.90
CA PHE A 401 8.67 -9.49 -4.48
C PHE A 401 9.14 -10.69 -3.66
N ARG A 402 9.79 -10.45 -2.51
CA ARG A 402 10.07 -11.52 -1.53
C ARG A 402 9.65 -11.06 -0.14
N ALA A 403 8.97 -11.93 0.60
CA ALA A 403 8.47 -11.67 1.95
C ALA A 403 9.60 -11.37 2.96
N GLY A 404 9.23 -10.72 4.07
CA GLY A 404 10.19 -10.25 5.08
C GLY A 404 11.07 -11.36 5.65
N GLN A 405 10.49 -12.51 5.97
CA GLN A 405 11.14 -13.67 6.61
C GLN A 405 12.29 -14.29 5.77
N TYR A 406 12.32 -14.00 4.47
CA TYR A 406 13.24 -14.62 3.51
C TYR A 406 14.24 -13.62 2.88
N ILE A 407 14.25 -12.37 3.34
CA ILE A 407 15.31 -11.40 3.01
C ILE A 407 16.68 -12.00 3.43
N GLY A 408 17.72 -11.78 2.61
CA GLY A 408 19.09 -12.21 2.91
C GLY A 408 19.38 -13.70 2.67
N ARG A 409 18.38 -14.59 2.61
CA ARG A 409 18.59 -16.01 2.30
C ARG A 409 18.97 -16.19 0.82
N SER A 410 20.16 -16.69 0.54
CA SER A 410 20.61 -17.07 -0.81
C SER A 410 19.79 -18.21 -1.42
N ASN A 411 19.35 -19.13 -0.56
CA ASN A 411 18.79 -20.42 -0.96
C ASN A 411 17.35 -20.27 -1.50
N ALA A 412 16.85 -21.37 -2.08
CA ALA A 412 15.43 -21.52 -2.38
C ALA A 412 14.57 -21.26 -1.13
N VAL A 413 13.39 -20.69 -1.34
CA VAL A 413 12.40 -20.50 -0.28
C VAL A 413 11.76 -21.85 0.07
N PRO A 414 11.43 -22.11 1.35
CA PRO A 414 10.76 -23.36 1.72
C PRO A 414 9.35 -23.40 1.09
N PRO A 415 8.81 -24.60 0.80
CA PRO A 415 7.39 -24.73 0.48
C PRO A 415 6.55 -24.17 1.64
N PRO A 416 5.31 -23.70 1.38
CA PRO A 416 4.42 -23.30 2.45
C PRO A 416 4.06 -24.50 3.33
N PRO A 417 3.93 -24.31 4.66
CA PRO A 417 3.29 -25.29 5.53
C PRO A 417 1.80 -25.38 5.21
N ASP A 418 1.13 -26.38 5.79
CA ASP A 418 -0.31 -26.54 5.63
C ASP A 418 -1.08 -25.35 6.24
N PRO A 419 -2.19 -24.87 5.64
CA PRO A 419 -2.99 -23.79 6.22
C PRO A 419 -3.60 -24.08 7.60
N SER A 420 -3.69 -25.36 8.01
CA SER A 420 -4.09 -25.78 9.35
C SER A 420 -2.97 -25.69 10.39
N ASP A 421 -1.71 -25.49 9.98
CA ASP A 421 -0.57 -25.38 10.89
C ASP A 421 -0.71 -24.14 11.79
N THR A 422 -0.56 -24.36 13.10
CA THR A 422 -0.46 -23.32 14.12
C THR A 422 0.54 -22.20 13.78
N GLN A 423 1.66 -22.53 13.11
CA GLN A 423 2.65 -21.55 12.65
C GLN A 423 2.13 -20.72 11.47
N PHE A 424 1.43 -21.34 10.50
CA PHE A 424 0.77 -20.61 9.41
C PHE A 424 -0.28 -19.65 9.96
N ALA A 425 -1.11 -20.11 10.90
CA ALA A 425 -2.11 -19.31 11.58
C ALA A 425 -1.48 -18.15 12.40
N TRP A 426 -0.38 -18.40 13.10
CA TRP A 426 0.37 -17.38 13.84
C TRP A 426 0.93 -16.29 12.91
N ASP A 427 1.64 -16.69 11.86
CA ASP A 427 2.20 -15.77 10.88
C ASP A 427 1.11 -14.97 10.14
N ALA A 428 -0.04 -15.60 9.84
CA ALA A 428 -1.17 -14.93 9.21
C ALA A 428 -1.80 -13.89 10.16
N SER A 429 -1.95 -14.19 11.45
CA SER A 429 -2.46 -13.22 12.44
C SER A 429 -1.50 -12.04 12.62
N ASN A 430 -0.19 -12.30 12.64
CA ASN A 430 0.84 -11.26 12.69
C ASN A 430 0.81 -10.37 11.43
N HIS A 431 0.67 -10.95 10.24
CA HIS A 431 0.57 -10.21 8.98
C HIS A 431 -0.72 -9.36 8.89
N LEU A 432 -1.82 -9.84 9.47
CA LEU A 432 -3.12 -9.14 9.54
C LEU A 432 -3.22 -8.12 10.68
N SER A 433 -2.17 -7.98 11.51
CA SER A 433 -2.24 -7.15 12.71
C SER A 433 -2.51 -5.68 12.37
N GLN A 434 -3.63 -5.15 12.88
CA GLN A 434 -4.00 -3.74 12.72
C GLN A 434 -3.00 -2.80 13.40
N SER A 435 -2.16 -3.31 14.30
CA SER A 435 -1.02 -2.57 14.80
C SER A 435 0.05 -2.49 13.71
N HIS A 436 0.16 -1.31 13.09
CA HIS A 436 1.26 -0.99 12.17
C HIS A 436 2.63 -1.28 12.80
N GLU A 437 2.75 -1.16 14.13
CA GLU A 437 3.96 -1.52 14.86
C GLU A 437 4.24 -3.03 14.86
N ILE A 438 3.23 -3.90 14.86
CA ILE A 438 3.44 -5.35 14.77
C ILE A 438 3.72 -5.73 13.31
N ALA A 439 2.86 -5.32 12.39
CA ALA A 439 2.94 -5.67 10.97
C ALA A 439 4.14 -5.06 10.21
N SER A 440 4.90 -4.14 10.82
CA SER A 440 6.18 -3.62 10.29
C SER A 440 7.43 -4.11 11.02
N LYS A 441 7.29 -4.74 12.21
CA LYS A 441 8.41 -5.32 12.98
C LYS A 441 8.53 -6.82 12.77
N ILE A 442 7.41 -7.55 12.68
CA ILE A 442 7.42 -9.00 12.47
C ILE A 442 7.59 -9.30 10.98
N ALA A 443 8.71 -9.93 10.64
CA ALA A 443 9.03 -10.39 9.31
C ALA A 443 8.27 -11.69 9.00
N THR A 444 7.08 -11.57 8.39
CA THR A 444 6.20 -12.69 8.02
C THR A 444 6.60 -13.34 6.69
N PRO A 445 6.09 -14.54 6.34
CA PRO A 445 6.34 -15.21 5.06
C PRO A 445 5.42 -14.73 3.93
N PHE A 446 4.47 -13.84 4.21
CA PHE A 446 3.41 -13.46 3.26
C PHE A 446 3.69 -12.15 2.50
N ILE A 447 3.24 -12.12 1.25
CA ILE A 447 3.21 -10.95 0.37
C ILE A 447 1.73 -10.65 0.07
N SER A 448 1.18 -9.62 0.69
CA SER A 448 -0.21 -9.20 0.50
C SER A 448 -0.48 -8.62 -0.90
N LEU A 449 -1.56 -9.10 -1.52
CA LEU A 449 -2.07 -8.79 -2.86
C LEU A 449 -3.57 -8.48 -2.79
N SER A 450 -4.12 -7.83 -3.82
CA SER A 450 -5.57 -7.62 -3.96
C SER A 450 -6.01 -7.68 -5.43
N PRO A 451 -7.15 -8.32 -5.78
CA PRO A 451 -7.76 -8.19 -7.11
C PRO A 451 -8.49 -6.84 -7.30
N SER A 452 -8.47 -5.93 -6.32
CA SER A 452 -9.11 -4.62 -6.44
C SER A 452 -8.12 -3.53 -6.88
N LEU A 453 -7.96 -3.37 -8.19
CA LEU A 453 -7.14 -2.31 -8.80
C LEU A 453 -7.41 -0.93 -8.17
N VAL A 454 -8.67 -0.52 -8.07
CA VAL A 454 -9.05 0.80 -7.53
C VAL A 454 -8.66 0.96 -6.05
N TRP A 455 -8.69 -0.11 -5.26
CA TRP A 455 -8.23 -0.10 -3.87
C TRP A 455 -6.70 0.00 -3.80
N CYS A 456 -5.96 -0.73 -4.64
CA CYS A 456 -4.50 -0.58 -4.72
C CYS A 456 -4.09 0.82 -5.18
N VAL A 457 -4.80 1.43 -6.15
CA VAL A 457 -4.58 2.84 -6.51
C VAL A 457 -4.90 3.76 -5.34
N GLN A 458 -5.99 3.57 -4.58
CA GLN A 458 -6.24 4.40 -3.38
C GLN A 458 -5.18 4.21 -2.29
N ARG A 459 -4.68 2.98 -2.12
CA ARG A 459 -3.60 2.63 -1.18
C ARG A 459 -2.28 3.33 -1.57
N LEU A 460 -2.01 3.52 -2.87
CA LEU A 460 -0.86 4.25 -3.40
C LEU A 460 -0.80 5.71 -2.94
N TYR A 461 -1.94 6.40 -2.84
CA TYR A 461 -2.00 7.79 -2.31
C TYR A 461 -1.87 7.84 -0.78
N LYS A 462 -2.17 6.75 -0.07
CA LYS A 462 -2.31 6.71 1.39
C LYS A 462 -1.18 6.00 2.14
N MET A 463 -0.27 5.34 1.43
CA MET A 463 0.92 4.74 2.02
C MET A 463 1.94 5.79 2.45
N ALA A 464 2.72 5.46 3.48
CA ALA A 464 3.90 6.22 3.89
C ALA A 464 5.08 5.99 2.91
N GLY A 465 6.17 6.74 3.11
CA GLY A 465 7.37 6.71 2.25
C GLY A 465 7.52 7.97 1.38
N GLU A 466 8.73 8.19 0.87
CA GLU A 466 9.03 9.25 -0.12
C GLU A 466 8.17 9.02 -1.38
N GLU A 467 7.58 10.07 -1.99
CA GLU A 467 6.57 9.92 -3.06
C GLU A 467 7.09 9.14 -4.28
N ASP A 468 8.33 9.34 -4.68
CA ASP A 468 8.96 8.60 -5.79
C ASP A 468 9.15 7.11 -5.50
N SER A 469 9.16 6.71 -4.22
CA SER A 469 9.21 5.31 -3.83
C SER A 469 7.86 4.60 -3.94
N LYS A 470 6.74 5.33 -4.08
CA LYS A 470 5.39 4.76 -4.11
C LYS A 470 5.10 4.18 -5.50
N LYS A 471 4.99 2.85 -5.54
CA LYS A 471 4.77 2.05 -6.74
C LYS A 471 3.55 1.16 -6.58
N PHE A 472 2.95 0.74 -7.69
CA PHE A 472 2.13 -0.46 -7.70
C PHE A 472 2.53 -1.38 -8.84
N ALA A 473 2.40 -2.67 -8.62
CA ALA A 473 2.66 -3.71 -9.60
C ALA A 473 1.38 -4.45 -9.98
N ILE A 474 1.39 -4.96 -11.21
CA ILE A 474 0.35 -5.79 -11.81
C ILE A 474 0.94 -7.19 -11.95
N ILE A 475 0.24 -8.18 -11.43
CA ILE A 475 0.72 -9.56 -11.24
C ILE A 475 -0.28 -10.52 -11.87
N ILE A 476 0.20 -11.44 -12.71
CA ILE A 476 -0.61 -12.50 -13.31
C ILE A 476 -0.78 -13.59 -12.26
N GLY A 477 -1.99 -13.73 -11.71
CA GLY A 477 -2.27 -14.59 -10.55
C GLY A 477 -1.88 -16.05 -10.77
N PRO A 478 -2.33 -16.72 -11.85
CA PRO A 478 -1.97 -18.12 -12.12
C PRO A 478 -0.45 -18.37 -12.24
N VAL A 479 0.31 -17.40 -12.78
CA VAL A 479 1.78 -17.50 -12.87
C VAL A 479 2.44 -17.35 -11.50
N ALA A 480 1.88 -16.53 -10.61
CA ALA A 480 2.34 -16.43 -9.23
C ALA A 480 1.98 -17.67 -8.39
N ASP A 481 0.76 -18.21 -8.52
CA ASP A 481 0.33 -19.42 -7.81
C ASP A 481 1.22 -20.62 -8.14
N ALA A 482 1.49 -20.83 -9.44
CA ALA A 482 2.37 -21.88 -9.93
C ALA A 482 3.83 -21.82 -9.42
N HIS A 483 4.27 -20.68 -8.88
CA HIS A 483 5.63 -20.52 -8.33
C HIS A 483 5.71 -20.49 -6.81
N THR A 484 4.68 -19.98 -6.12
CA THR A 484 4.76 -19.78 -4.66
C THR A 484 3.47 -20.05 -3.89
N ARG A 485 2.37 -20.47 -4.54
CA ARG A 485 1.04 -20.60 -3.94
C ARG A 485 0.42 -19.29 -3.44
N LEU A 486 -0.84 -19.09 -3.81
CA LEU A 486 -1.70 -17.99 -3.40
C LEU A 486 -2.81 -18.50 -2.48
N TYR A 487 -3.08 -17.74 -1.43
CA TYR A 487 -4.11 -18.02 -0.43
C TYR A 487 -5.10 -16.87 -0.38
N ARG A 488 -6.39 -17.17 -0.49
CA ARG A 488 -7.45 -16.20 -0.21
C ARG A 488 -7.52 -15.95 1.30
N VAL A 489 -7.55 -14.69 1.72
CA VAL A 489 -7.36 -14.32 3.13
C VAL A 489 -8.67 -14.36 3.93
N GLU A 490 -9.84 -14.32 3.27
CA GLU A 490 -11.15 -14.38 3.92
C GLU A 490 -11.39 -15.68 4.73
N PRO A 491 -11.15 -16.90 4.20
CA PRO A 491 -11.21 -18.14 5.00
C PRO A 491 -10.23 -18.14 6.18
N ILE A 492 -8.97 -17.76 5.95
CA ILE A 492 -7.92 -17.72 6.98
C ILE A 492 -8.33 -16.78 8.12
N LEU A 493 -8.78 -15.55 7.80
CA LEU A 493 -9.25 -14.60 8.80
C LEU A 493 -10.49 -15.10 9.56
N GLN A 494 -11.37 -15.88 8.91
CA GLN A 494 -12.51 -16.47 9.60
C GLN A 494 -12.07 -17.60 10.56
N HIS A 495 -11.13 -18.45 10.16
CA HIS A 495 -10.51 -19.45 11.04
C HIS A 495 -9.82 -18.77 12.24
N LEU A 496 -8.94 -17.79 12.01
CA LEU A 496 -8.25 -17.04 13.08
C LEU A 496 -9.21 -16.33 14.03
N LYS A 497 -10.35 -15.86 13.53
CA LYS A 497 -11.43 -15.35 14.39
C LYS A 497 -12.04 -16.47 15.20
N ASN A 498 -12.39 -17.62 14.61
CA ASN A 498 -13.02 -18.74 15.32
C ASN A 498 -12.15 -19.20 16.50
N THR A 499 -10.87 -19.50 16.25
CA THR A 499 -9.87 -19.94 17.24
C THR A 499 -9.49 -18.86 18.26
N GLY A 500 -9.80 -17.59 18.00
CA GLY A 500 -9.51 -16.47 18.90
C GLY A 500 -8.11 -15.85 18.69
N MET A 501 -7.30 -16.40 17.78
CA MET A 501 -6.00 -15.83 17.38
C MET A 501 -6.14 -14.43 16.74
N TYR A 502 -7.34 -14.06 16.29
CA TYR A 502 -7.68 -12.71 15.82
C TYR A 502 -8.98 -12.20 16.47
N ASN A 503 -9.04 -10.90 16.76
CA ASN A 503 -10.12 -10.29 17.53
C ASN A 503 -11.49 -10.41 16.83
N LYS A 504 -12.39 -11.24 17.39
CA LYS A 504 -13.77 -11.48 16.93
C LYS A 504 -14.60 -10.19 16.73
N ASN A 505 -14.32 -9.12 17.49
CA ASN A 505 -15.04 -7.84 17.40
C ASN A 505 -14.66 -6.98 16.18
N VAL A 506 -13.61 -7.33 15.45
CA VAL A 506 -13.14 -6.54 14.30
C VAL A 506 -14.00 -6.84 13.07
N SER A 507 -14.60 -5.79 12.51
CA SER A 507 -15.52 -5.84 11.35
C SER A 507 -14.84 -6.09 9.99
N TYR A 508 -13.51 -6.07 9.93
CA TYR A 508 -12.71 -6.38 8.75
C TYR A 508 -12.90 -7.85 8.31
N LYS A 509 -12.83 -8.11 6.99
CA LYS A 509 -13.21 -9.39 6.37
C LYS A 509 -12.22 -9.99 5.36
N ALA A 510 -11.20 -9.25 4.92
CA ALA A 510 -10.24 -9.70 3.90
C ALA A 510 -10.82 -10.25 2.58
N THR A 511 -12.08 -9.95 2.24
CA THR A 511 -12.79 -10.44 1.02
C THR A 511 -12.14 -10.04 -0.31
N MET A 512 -11.17 -9.12 -0.28
CA MET A 512 -10.46 -8.61 -1.45
C MET A 512 -8.93 -8.68 -1.24
N GLU A 513 -8.45 -9.58 -0.39
CA GLU A 513 -7.01 -9.77 -0.14
C GLU A 513 -6.59 -11.23 -0.33
N TYR A 514 -5.41 -11.39 -0.91
CA TYR A 514 -4.71 -12.65 -1.13
C TYR A 514 -3.31 -12.54 -0.53
N PHE A 515 -2.78 -13.63 0.02
CA PHE A 515 -1.36 -13.76 0.30
C PHE A 515 -0.72 -14.60 -0.79
N ALA A 516 0.38 -14.13 -1.38
CA ALA A 516 1.39 -15.06 -1.86
C ALA A 516 2.26 -15.49 -0.68
N TRP A 517 2.72 -16.73 -0.67
CA TRP A 517 3.85 -17.11 0.17
C TRP A 517 5.14 -16.43 -0.34
N ALA A 518 6.23 -16.74 0.35
CA ALA A 518 7.62 -16.37 0.15
C ALA A 518 8.04 -15.43 -1.01
N GLU A 519 7.81 -15.76 -2.29
CA GLU A 519 8.41 -15.03 -3.43
C GLU A 519 7.54 -14.99 -4.70
N ILE A 520 7.26 -13.80 -5.22
CA ILE A 520 6.62 -13.59 -6.53
C ILE A 520 7.71 -13.29 -7.57
N PRO A 521 7.90 -14.12 -8.61
CA PRO A 521 8.99 -13.99 -9.58
C PRO A 521 8.71 -12.96 -10.67
N LYS A 522 9.77 -12.54 -11.39
CA LYS A 522 9.70 -11.61 -12.54
C LYS A 522 8.65 -12.00 -13.57
N ALA A 523 8.56 -13.29 -13.89
CA ALA A 523 7.62 -13.82 -14.89
C ALA A 523 6.14 -13.60 -14.53
N ALA A 524 5.81 -13.44 -13.25
CA ALA A 524 4.46 -13.12 -12.80
C ALA A 524 4.18 -11.60 -12.79
N ILE A 525 5.20 -10.74 -12.80
CA ILE A 525 5.05 -9.28 -12.71
C ILE A 525 4.98 -8.70 -14.13
N THR A 526 3.79 -8.28 -14.58
CA THR A 526 3.62 -7.66 -15.91
C THR A 526 4.32 -6.32 -16.00
N THR A 527 4.02 -5.42 -15.05
CA THR A 527 4.50 -4.03 -15.04
C THR A 527 4.53 -3.50 -13.61
N THR A 528 5.51 -2.64 -13.31
CA THR A 528 5.52 -1.80 -12.11
C THR A 528 5.41 -0.33 -12.49
N ILE A 529 4.56 0.43 -11.80
CA ILE A 529 4.19 1.81 -12.12
C ILE A 529 4.41 2.70 -10.91
N HIS A 530 5.24 3.74 -11.05
CA HIS A 530 5.36 4.83 -10.07
C HIS A 530 4.08 5.68 -10.01
N ARG A 531 3.70 6.17 -8.83
CA ARG A 531 2.56 7.09 -8.64
C ARG A 531 2.53 8.23 -9.66
N HIS A 532 3.67 8.92 -9.84
CA HIS A 532 3.76 10.09 -10.72
C HIS A 532 3.53 9.76 -12.21
N HIS A 533 3.69 8.50 -12.65
CA HIS A 533 3.35 8.09 -14.02
C HIS A 533 1.83 8.09 -14.25
N LEU A 534 1.04 7.66 -13.26
CA LEU A 534 -0.42 7.68 -13.32
C LEU A 534 -0.97 9.10 -13.28
N GLU A 535 -0.39 9.96 -12.44
CA GLU A 535 -0.70 11.40 -12.37
C GLU A 535 -0.35 12.12 -13.68
N ARG A 536 0.84 11.84 -14.26
CA ARG A 536 1.27 12.38 -15.56
C ARG A 536 0.34 11.94 -16.70
N LEU A 537 -0.10 10.67 -16.72
CA LEU A 537 -1.04 10.19 -17.73
C LEU A 537 -2.41 10.86 -17.63
N ALA A 538 -2.92 11.03 -16.40
CA ALA A 538 -4.18 11.74 -16.17
C ALA A 538 -4.08 13.21 -16.61
N HIS A 539 -3.03 13.92 -16.21
CA HIS A 539 -2.79 15.32 -16.60
C HIS A 539 -2.66 15.48 -18.12
N ALA A 540 -1.94 14.58 -18.80
CA ALA A 540 -1.73 14.62 -20.26
C ALA A 540 -2.96 14.17 -21.08
N SER A 541 -4.01 13.63 -20.47
CA SER A 541 -5.17 13.09 -21.20
C SER A 541 -6.47 13.34 -20.45
N PRO A 542 -7.27 14.37 -20.82
CA PRO A 542 -8.48 14.76 -20.11
C PRO A 542 -9.49 13.62 -19.89
N CYS A 543 -9.61 12.69 -20.84
CA CYS A 543 -10.44 11.49 -20.67
C CYS A 543 -9.96 10.54 -19.57
N VAL A 544 -8.64 10.42 -19.34
CA VAL A 544 -8.06 9.62 -18.26
C VAL A 544 -8.27 10.32 -16.91
N THR A 545 -8.14 11.65 -16.85
CA THR A 545 -8.53 12.44 -15.66
C THR A 545 -10.02 12.25 -15.33
N ALA A 546 -10.91 12.36 -16.31
CA ALA A 546 -12.35 12.21 -16.13
C ALA A 546 -12.76 10.80 -15.68
N LEU A 547 -12.05 9.76 -16.13
CA LEU A 547 -12.27 8.37 -15.74
C LEU A 547 -11.71 8.08 -14.33
N LEU A 548 -10.38 8.23 -14.16
CA LEU A 548 -9.64 7.81 -12.96
C LEU A 548 -9.86 8.71 -11.73
N ARG A 549 -10.20 9.98 -11.92
CA ARG A 549 -10.63 10.91 -10.85
C ARG A 549 -9.75 10.84 -9.61
N LEU A 550 -8.43 10.88 -9.83
CA LEU A 550 -7.40 10.57 -8.83
C LEU A 550 -7.52 11.43 -7.55
N ALA A 551 -7.90 12.71 -7.70
CA ALA A 551 -8.20 13.60 -6.58
C ALA A 551 -9.30 13.06 -5.63
N THR A 552 -10.31 12.35 -6.14
CA THR A 552 -11.33 11.70 -5.30
C THR A 552 -10.75 10.52 -4.51
N LEU A 553 -9.84 9.74 -5.11
CA LEU A 553 -9.15 8.65 -4.40
C LEU A 553 -8.23 9.18 -3.30
N GLN A 554 -7.50 10.26 -3.59
CA GLN A 554 -6.61 10.95 -2.65
C GLN A 554 -7.38 11.58 -1.47
N ASN A 555 -8.47 12.30 -1.75
CA ASN A 555 -9.15 13.12 -0.74
C ASN A 555 -10.17 12.35 0.12
N THR A 556 -10.70 11.21 -0.32
CA THR A 556 -11.65 10.41 0.47
C THR A 556 -10.93 9.50 1.47
N PRO A 557 -11.35 9.39 2.75
CA PRO A 557 -10.66 8.59 3.76
C PRO A 557 -10.74 7.08 3.51
N ASN A 558 -11.74 6.57 2.77
CA ASN A 558 -11.92 5.14 2.51
C ASN A 558 -12.49 4.85 1.10
N MET A 559 -12.45 3.59 0.67
CA MET A 559 -12.95 3.16 -0.66
C MET A 559 -14.48 3.14 -0.79
N SER A 560 -15.23 2.96 0.30
CA SER A 560 -16.71 2.97 0.26
C SER A 560 -17.23 4.36 -0.13
N GLU A 561 -16.59 5.39 0.41
CA GLU A 561 -16.85 6.80 0.13
C GLU A 561 -16.38 7.21 -1.27
N ALA A 562 -15.19 6.77 -1.70
CA ALA A 562 -14.75 6.94 -3.10
C ALA A 562 -15.76 6.37 -4.10
N ARG A 563 -16.22 5.12 -3.90
CA ARG A 563 -17.24 4.51 -4.78
C ARG A 563 -18.63 5.13 -4.61
N ALA A 564 -18.92 5.83 -3.51
CA ALA A 564 -20.13 6.64 -3.38
C ALA A 564 -20.04 7.91 -4.26
N HIS A 565 -18.94 8.65 -4.21
CA HIS A 565 -18.70 9.79 -5.11
C HIS A 565 -18.70 9.38 -6.58
N PHE A 566 -18.10 8.23 -6.91
CA PHE A 566 -18.08 7.70 -8.28
C PHE A 566 -19.47 7.35 -8.81
N LYS A 567 -20.34 6.75 -7.98
CA LYS A 567 -21.73 6.43 -8.34
C LYS A 567 -22.68 7.63 -8.35
N ALA A 568 -22.33 8.71 -7.65
CA ALA A 568 -23.06 9.97 -7.73
C ALA A 568 -22.77 10.74 -9.03
N HIS A 569 -21.58 10.53 -9.63
CA HIS A 569 -21.14 11.18 -10.86
C HIS A 569 -20.61 10.13 -11.85
N PRO A 570 -21.45 9.22 -12.35
CA PRO A 570 -20.98 8.11 -13.18
C PRO A 570 -20.48 8.61 -14.54
N VAL A 571 -19.33 8.09 -14.97
CA VAL A 571 -18.77 8.35 -16.32
C VAL A 571 -19.45 7.38 -17.30
N PRO A 572 -19.96 7.81 -18.47
CA PRO A 572 -20.53 6.88 -19.45
C PRO A 572 -19.44 5.98 -20.06
N LEU A 573 -19.81 4.78 -20.50
CA LEU A 573 -18.99 4.00 -21.42
C LEU A 573 -19.25 4.50 -22.85
N ASP A 574 -18.25 5.14 -23.44
CA ASP A 574 -18.28 5.90 -24.70
C ASP A 574 -16.88 5.90 -25.35
N GLY A 575 -16.73 6.53 -26.53
CA GLY A 575 -15.42 6.64 -27.19
C GLY A 575 -14.33 7.31 -26.34
N ARG A 576 -14.68 8.24 -25.44
CA ARG A 576 -13.71 8.95 -24.58
C ARG A 576 -13.18 8.05 -23.47
N SER A 577 -14.05 7.30 -22.81
CA SER A 577 -13.68 6.31 -21.78
C SER A 577 -13.03 5.07 -22.39
N GLY A 578 -13.41 4.65 -23.60
CA GLY A 578 -12.69 3.64 -24.40
C GLY A 578 -11.24 4.04 -24.70
N MET A 579 -11.02 5.26 -25.17
CA MET A 579 -9.67 5.83 -25.34
C MET A 579 -8.89 5.89 -24.01
N ALA A 580 -9.55 6.26 -22.91
CA ALA A 580 -8.93 6.30 -21.59
C ALA A 580 -8.51 4.89 -21.11
N LEU A 581 -9.37 3.89 -21.27
CA LEU A 581 -9.10 2.49 -20.96
C LEU A 581 -7.85 1.98 -21.71
N ALA A 582 -7.73 2.26 -23.00
CA ALA A 582 -6.56 1.85 -23.78
C ALA A 582 -5.27 2.53 -23.30
N LYS A 583 -5.29 3.84 -23.02
CA LYS A 583 -4.14 4.56 -22.45
C LYS A 583 -3.71 4.00 -21.08
N ILE A 584 -4.68 3.56 -20.27
CA ILE A 584 -4.41 2.88 -19.00
C ILE A 584 -3.78 1.51 -19.25
N CYS A 585 -4.32 0.69 -20.16
CA CYS A 585 -3.75 -0.60 -20.52
C CYS A 585 -2.30 -0.48 -21.01
N LEU A 586 -1.99 0.50 -21.86
CA LEU A 586 -0.62 0.75 -22.35
C LEU A 586 0.34 1.17 -21.23
N LEU A 587 -0.08 2.04 -20.29
CA LEU A 587 0.70 2.34 -19.08
C LEU A 587 0.90 1.08 -18.19
N PHE A 588 0.00 0.12 -18.32
CA PHE A 588 -0.02 -1.13 -17.55
C PHE A 588 0.75 -2.27 -18.25
N GLY A 589 1.40 -2.02 -19.39
CA GLY A 589 2.08 -3.03 -20.20
C GLY A 589 1.15 -4.01 -20.91
N ILE A 590 -0.16 -3.74 -20.89
CA ILE A 590 -1.19 -4.53 -21.56
C ILE A 590 -1.36 -3.96 -22.97
N SER A 591 -0.91 -4.76 -23.94
CA SER A 591 -0.86 -4.43 -25.36
C SER A 591 -1.99 -5.10 -26.14
N TYR A 592 -2.05 -4.87 -27.44
CA TYR A 592 -2.94 -5.58 -28.35
C TYR A 592 -2.63 -7.09 -28.46
N ARG A 593 -1.44 -7.51 -28.02
CA ARG A 593 -0.96 -8.90 -28.01
C ARG A 593 -1.09 -9.59 -26.65
N SER A 594 -1.56 -8.89 -25.62
CA SER A 594 -1.78 -9.47 -24.30
C SER A 594 -2.92 -10.50 -24.30
N ASP A 595 -2.89 -11.41 -23.33
CA ASP A 595 -3.86 -12.50 -23.25
C ASP A 595 -5.33 -12.02 -23.11
N GLN A 596 -6.26 -12.81 -23.65
CA GLN A 596 -7.69 -12.50 -23.67
C GLN A 596 -8.28 -12.36 -22.27
N ALA A 597 -7.86 -13.17 -21.28
CA ALA A 597 -8.30 -13.05 -19.90
C ALA A 597 -7.70 -11.80 -19.22
N VAL A 598 -6.42 -11.51 -19.47
CA VAL A 598 -5.75 -10.28 -18.97
C VAL A 598 -6.45 -9.01 -19.46
N ILE A 599 -6.84 -8.95 -20.75
CA ILE A 599 -7.57 -7.81 -21.32
C ILE A 599 -9.02 -7.76 -20.78
N THR A 600 -9.68 -8.91 -20.61
CA THR A 600 -11.02 -9.00 -20.01
C THR A 600 -11.04 -8.40 -18.60
N GLU A 601 -10.09 -8.83 -17.76
CA GLU A 601 -10.04 -8.50 -16.34
C GLU A 601 -9.61 -7.05 -16.09
N ILE A 602 -8.68 -6.49 -16.87
CA ILE A 602 -8.34 -5.06 -16.70
C ILE A 602 -9.51 -4.15 -17.09
N VAL A 603 -10.26 -4.49 -18.16
CA VAL A 603 -11.47 -3.77 -18.56
C VAL A 603 -12.53 -3.88 -17.45
N PHE A 604 -12.78 -5.09 -16.94
CA PHE A 604 -13.67 -5.31 -15.79
C PHE A 604 -13.28 -4.47 -14.56
N HIS A 605 -12.02 -4.56 -14.10
CA HIS A 605 -11.55 -3.89 -12.89
C HIS A 605 -11.61 -2.37 -12.98
N VAL A 606 -11.32 -1.77 -14.14
CA VAL A 606 -11.42 -0.32 -14.32
C VAL A 606 -12.89 0.14 -14.35
N LEU A 607 -13.75 -0.53 -15.12
CA LEU A 607 -15.18 -0.21 -15.20
C LEU A 607 -15.88 -0.37 -13.85
N GLN A 608 -15.69 -1.51 -13.19
CA GLN A 608 -16.28 -1.84 -11.89
C GLN A 608 -15.71 -0.93 -10.79
N GLY A 609 -14.39 -0.78 -10.72
CA GLY A 609 -13.71 -0.08 -9.65
C GLY A 609 -14.11 1.40 -9.57
N TRP A 610 -14.09 2.08 -10.73
CA TRP A 610 -14.49 3.48 -10.88
C TRP A 610 -15.98 3.68 -11.14
N ALA A 611 -16.80 2.61 -11.11
CA ALA A 611 -18.24 2.66 -11.32
C ALA A 611 -18.64 3.46 -12.58
N VAL A 612 -18.02 3.11 -13.71
CA VAL A 612 -18.40 3.59 -15.05
C VAL A 612 -19.81 3.06 -15.36
N ARG A 613 -20.68 3.90 -15.94
CA ARG A 613 -22.02 3.51 -16.39
C ARG A 613 -21.89 2.69 -17.66
N VAL A 614 -21.81 1.37 -17.47
CA VAL A 614 -22.10 0.40 -18.51
C VAL A 614 -23.62 0.29 -18.64
N ASP A 615 -24.15 0.73 -19.78
CA ASP A 615 -25.48 0.34 -20.22
C ASP A 615 -25.32 -0.65 -21.38
N VAL A 616 -25.86 -1.86 -21.23
CA VAL A 616 -25.71 -2.94 -22.23
C VAL A 616 -26.75 -2.82 -23.35
N ALA A 617 -27.78 -1.97 -23.18
CA ALA A 617 -28.68 -1.59 -24.27
C ALA A 617 -28.07 -0.50 -25.17
N ASP A 618 -27.11 0.29 -24.67
CA ASP A 618 -26.36 1.29 -25.43
C ASP A 618 -25.24 0.63 -26.25
N LEU A 619 -25.65 -0.20 -27.22
CA LEU A 619 -24.73 -0.90 -28.12
C LEU A 619 -23.85 0.05 -28.93
N GLU A 620 -24.35 1.26 -29.22
CA GLU A 620 -23.56 2.28 -29.91
C GLU A 620 -22.46 2.84 -29.02
N GLY A 621 -22.76 3.24 -27.78
CA GLY A 621 -21.76 3.70 -26.81
C GLY A 621 -20.68 2.66 -26.52
N VAL A 622 -21.06 1.37 -26.41
CA VAL A 622 -20.12 0.26 -26.22
C VAL A 622 -19.25 0.01 -27.46
N GLU A 623 -19.80 0.05 -28.68
CA GLU A 623 -19.01 -0.13 -29.91
C GLU A 623 -18.12 1.08 -30.21
N GLN A 624 -18.57 2.32 -29.92
CA GLN A 624 -17.75 3.53 -29.97
C GLN A 624 -16.58 3.43 -28.97
N ALA A 625 -16.83 2.93 -27.75
CA ALA A 625 -15.80 2.69 -26.75
C ALA A 625 -14.79 1.63 -27.23
N PHE A 626 -15.26 0.51 -27.79
CA PHE A 626 -14.41 -0.53 -28.35
C PHE A 626 -13.55 -0.03 -29.52
N CYS A 627 -14.13 0.71 -30.47
CA CYS A 627 -13.40 1.26 -31.61
C CYS A 627 -12.31 2.23 -31.16
N SER A 628 -12.62 3.09 -30.18
CA SER A 628 -11.66 4.04 -29.60
C SER A 628 -10.57 3.35 -28.77
N PHE A 629 -10.92 2.25 -28.10
CA PHE A 629 -9.99 1.41 -27.34
C PHE A 629 -8.98 0.73 -28.29
N VAL A 630 -9.46 -0.01 -29.29
CA VAL A 630 -8.59 -0.71 -30.26
C VAL A 630 -7.77 0.25 -31.11
N GLY A 631 -8.34 1.35 -31.58
CA GLY A 631 -7.58 2.37 -32.32
C GLY A 631 -6.41 2.93 -31.51
N GLN A 632 -6.62 3.18 -30.22
CA GLN A 632 -5.57 3.69 -29.33
C GLN A 632 -4.53 2.62 -28.95
N LEU A 633 -4.89 1.34 -28.85
CA LEU A 633 -3.92 0.24 -28.68
C LEU A 633 -3.06 0.07 -29.94
N GLY A 634 -3.68 -0.03 -31.12
CA GLY A 634 -2.98 -0.29 -32.38
C GLY A 634 -1.96 0.79 -32.76
N VAL A 635 -2.25 2.07 -32.46
CA VAL A 635 -1.30 3.19 -32.66
C VAL A 635 -0.02 3.01 -31.84
N ALA A 636 -0.08 2.40 -30.66
CA ALA A 636 1.10 2.14 -29.84
C ALA A 636 1.96 1.00 -30.43
N ASP A 637 1.34 -0.12 -30.80
CA ASP A 637 2.03 -1.26 -31.44
C ASP A 637 2.72 -0.84 -32.75
N CYS A 638 2.08 0.01 -33.57
CA CYS A 638 2.67 0.52 -34.82
C CYS A 638 3.93 1.37 -34.58
N ALA A 639 3.99 2.11 -33.46
CA ALA A 639 5.11 2.99 -33.14
C ALA A 639 6.39 2.24 -32.70
N VAL A 640 6.29 0.94 -32.39
CA VAL A 640 7.43 0.11 -31.93
C VAL A 640 8.28 -0.44 -33.10
N GLY A 641 7.86 -0.23 -34.35
CA GLY A 641 8.77 -0.30 -35.51
C GLY A 641 8.66 -1.54 -36.39
N MET A 642 7.46 -1.85 -36.92
CA MET A 642 7.33 -2.66 -38.14
C MET A 642 7.75 -1.85 -39.37
N GLY A 643 9.05 -1.52 -39.44
CA GLY A 643 9.66 -0.65 -40.45
C GLY A 643 10.09 -1.36 -41.75
N GLY A 644 9.86 -2.66 -41.88
CA GLY A 644 9.88 -3.37 -43.18
C GLY A 644 8.48 -3.30 -43.78
N VAL A 645 8.24 -2.72 -44.96
CA VAL A 645 8.84 -3.04 -46.28
C VAL A 645 8.61 -4.50 -46.65
N GLY A 646 7.51 -4.73 -47.36
CA GLY A 646 7.01 -6.06 -47.72
C GLY A 646 5.54 -6.00 -48.17
N GLY A 647 5.26 -5.27 -49.25
CA GLY A 647 3.89 -5.11 -49.77
C GLY A 647 3.39 -6.39 -50.44
N GLY A 648 2.78 -7.29 -49.66
CA GLY A 648 2.02 -8.43 -50.14
C GLY A 648 0.61 -8.42 -49.55
N ASP A 649 -0.41 -8.45 -50.39
CA ASP A 649 -1.81 -8.19 -50.05
C ASP A 649 -2.51 -9.34 -49.30
N GLY A 650 -1.91 -9.85 -48.21
CA GLY A 650 -2.33 -11.12 -47.61
C GLY A 650 -2.16 -11.31 -46.10
N ASP A 651 -1.75 -10.30 -45.30
CA ASP A 651 -1.66 -10.49 -43.84
C ASP A 651 -3.04 -10.43 -43.13
N TRP A 652 -3.74 -11.57 -43.15
CA TRP A 652 -4.97 -11.80 -42.39
C TRP A 652 -4.77 -11.80 -40.86
N GLY A 653 -3.53 -11.82 -40.35
CA GLY A 653 -3.22 -11.90 -38.93
C GLY A 653 -3.80 -10.75 -38.11
N GLY A 654 -3.83 -9.54 -38.68
CA GLY A 654 -4.43 -8.37 -38.04
C GLY A 654 -5.94 -8.51 -37.74
N PHE A 655 -6.68 -9.24 -38.59
CA PHE A 655 -8.12 -9.44 -38.38
C PHE A 655 -8.40 -10.39 -37.22
N GLY A 656 -7.68 -11.51 -37.14
CA GLY A 656 -7.85 -12.50 -36.08
C GLY A 656 -7.54 -11.92 -34.68
N LEU A 657 -6.52 -11.08 -34.56
CA LEU A 657 -6.20 -10.41 -33.29
C LEU A 657 -7.27 -9.38 -32.90
N ARG A 658 -7.87 -8.67 -33.87
CA ARG A 658 -8.98 -7.74 -33.61
C ARG A 658 -10.22 -8.45 -33.06
N VAL A 659 -10.54 -9.65 -33.54
CA VAL A 659 -11.65 -10.45 -33.01
C VAL A 659 -11.40 -10.84 -31.55
N LYS A 660 -10.21 -11.36 -31.23
CA LYS A 660 -9.83 -11.73 -29.84
C LYS A 660 -9.94 -10.55 -28.87
N VAL A 661 -9.40 -9.39 -29.24
CA VAL A 661 -9.46 -8.18 -28.40
C VAL A 661 -10.88 -7.62 -28.28
N ARG A 662 -11.74 -7.79 -29.31
CA ARG A 662 -13.18 -7.48 -29.22
C ARG A 662 -13.87 -8.36 -28.19
N GLU A 663 -13.71 -9.67 -28.28
CA GLU A 663 -14.28 -10.58 -27.30
C GLU A 663 -13.79 -10.29 -25.87
N ALA A 664 -12.50 -10.01 -25.68
CA ALA A 664 -11.95 -9.64 -24.37
C ALA A 664 -12.65 -8.40 -23.78
N PHE A 665 -12.72 -7.33 -24.57
CA PHE A 665 -13.34 -6.07 -24.18
C PHE A 665 -14.82 -6.26 -23.84
N PHE A 666 -15.59 -6.91 -24.71
CA PHE A 666 -17.02 -7.13 -24.50
C PHE A 666 -17.31 -8.05 -23.30
N ARG A 667 -16.49 -9.09 -23.04
CA ARG A 667 -16.59 -9.91 -21.82
C ARG A 667 -16.36 -9.08 -20.55
N GLY A 668 -15.33 -8.23 -20.53
CA GLY A 668 -15.04 -7.36 -19.38
C GLY A 668 -16.13 -6.31 -19.11
N VAL A 669 -16.72 -5.76 -20.18
CA VAL A 669 -17.91 -4.89 -20.12
C VAL A 669 -19.12 -5.64 -19.56
N GLN A 670 -19.37 -6.87 -20.02
CA GLN A 670 -20.48 -7.70 -19.56
C GLN A 670 -20.37 -8.08 -18.07
N GLN A 671 -19.17 -8.48 -17.62
CA GLN A 671 -18.88 -8.74 -16.20
C GLN A 671 -19.11 -7.50 -15.33
N ALA A 672 -18.66 -6.31 -15.78
CA ALA A 672 -18.85 -5.06 -15.05
C ALA A 672 -20.33 -4.68 -14.92
N ALA A 673 -21.14 -4.91 -15.97
CA ALA A 673 -22.59 -4.71 -15.93
C ALA A 673 -23.30 -5.67 -14.95
N GLN A 674 -22.96 -6.97 -15.01
CA GLN A 674 -23.50 -7.99 -14.10
C GLN A 674 -23.19 -7.62 -12.63
N GLU A 675 -21.97 -7.18 -12.33
CA GLU A 675 -21.58 -6.78 -10.98
C GLU A 675 -22.30 -5.50 -10.52
N ALA A 676 -22.51 -4.53 -11.41
CA ALA A 676 -23.28 -3.33 -11.10
C ALA A 676 -24.74 -3.66 -10.70
N VAL A 677 -25.37 -4.62 -11.40
CA VAL A 677 -26.71 -5.14 -11.07
C VAL A 677 -26.69 -5.88 -9.73
N ARG A 678 -25.68 -6.73 -9.46
CA ARG A 678 -25.52 -7.46 -8.20
C ARG A 678 -25.40 -6.49 -7.00
N GLU A 679 -24.54 -5.48 -7.10
CA GLU A 679 -24.38 -4.45 -6.07
C GLU A 679 -25.68 -3.66 -5.80
N GLY A 680 -26.43 -3.33 -6.86
CA GLY A 680 -27.72 -2.64 -6.74
C GLY A 680 -28.77 -3.47 -5.99
N SER A 681 -28.92 -4.74 -6.38
CA SER A 681 -29.87 -5.69 -5.76
C SER A 681 -29.63 -5.88 -4.26
N VAL A 682 -28.36 -6.04 -3.85
CA VAL A 682 -27.99 -6.18 -2.44
C VAL A 682 -28.41 -4.94 -1.62
N ARG A 683 -28.11 -3.73 -2.10
CA ARG A 683 -28.48 -2.47 -1.41
C ARG A 683 -29.99 -2.29 -1.24
N GLY A 684 -30.78 -2.68 -2.24
CA GLY A 684 -32.24 -2.66 -2.17
C GLY A 684 -32.80 -3.53 -1.03
N ASN A 685 -32.25 -4.73 -0.85
CA ASN A 685 -32.67 -5.64 0.22
C ASN A 685 -32.29 -5.13 1.62
N TRP A 686 -31.13 -4.48 1.79
CA TRP A 686 -30.76 -3.87 3.07
C TRP A 686 -31.69 -2.72 3.48
N ARG A 687 -32.06 -1.81 2.56
CA ARG A 687 -33.05 -0.76 2.84
C ARG A 687 -34.42 -1.36 3.24
N ARG A 688 -34.91 -2.35 2.49
CA ARG A 688 -36.17 -3.06 2.81
C ARG A 688 -36.15 -3.73 4.18
N ARG A 689 -35.02 -4.35 4.58
CA ARG A 689 -34.85 -4.95 5.92
C ARG A 689 -34.83 -3.89 7.05
N ARG A 690 -34.15 -2.75 6.86
CA ARG A 690 -34.12 -1.67 7.86
C ARG A 690 -35.50 -1.07 8.09
N ASN A 691 -36.24 -0.77 7.02
CA ASN A 691 -37.58 -0.20 7.12
C ASN A 691 -38.56 -1.15 7.82
N ARG A 692 -38.47 -2.47 7.57
CA ARG A 692 -39.29 -3.46 8.29
C ARG A 692 -38.99 -3.49 9.79
N ARG A 693 -37.72 -3.42 10.22
CA ARG A 693 -37.39 -3.38 11.66
C ARG A 693 -37.93 -2.13 12.36
N GLY A 694 -37.91 -0.98 11.70
CA GLY A 694 -38.46 0.27 12.25
C GLY A 694 -39.99 0.32 12.38
N LEU A 695 -40.71 -0.57 11.70
CA LEU A 695 -42.17 -0.72 11.84
C LEU A 695 -42.54 -1.60 13.06
N TYR A 696 -41.75 -2.63 13.37
CA TYR A 696 -41.95 -3.49 14.54
C TYR A 696 -41.37 -2.92 15.85
N SER A 697 -40.78 -1.72 15.84
CA SER A 697 -40.29 -1.01 17.03
C SER A 697 -41.13 0.23 17.36
N ARG A 698 -42.39 0.24 16.94
CA ARG A 698 -43.41 1.28 17.18
C ARG A 698 -44.79 0.67 17.51
N SER A 699 -44.78 -0.62 17.86
CA SER A 699 -45.90 -1.46 18.31
C SER A 699 -45.41 -2.24 19.52
#